data_AF-Q9VF51-F1
#
_entry.id   AF-Q9VF51-F1
#
_cell.length_a   1.000
_cell.length_b   1.000
_cell.length_c   1.000
_cell.angle_alpha   90.00
_cell.angle_beta   90.00
_cell.angle_gamma   90.00
#
_symmetry.space_group_name_H-M   'P 1'
#
loop_
_entity.id
_entity.type
_entity.pdbx_description
1 polymer ?
#
loop_
_entity_poly.entity_id
_entity_poly.type
_entity_poly.pdbx_seq_one_letter_code
_entity_poly.pdbx_strand_id
1 'polypeptide(L)'
;MTTKFSINGLPYAVNLTNLPPDITLNTFIREHAQLTATKFMCQEGGCGACICVVRDGKRSWAVNSCLTLLNTCAQLEIVTAEGLGNQRTGYNPIQKRLAKMNGTQCGFCSPGFVMNMYGLMEQNEGKVTMAEVENSFGGNICRCTGYRPILDAMKSFAVDSNIAIPAECGDIEDLKPRNCPKTGQACSGSCLPSTLVYEDGVQWHWPKSLSELFDALDKVKDSEEFMLVAGNTAHGVYRRSTDIKHFIDVQGVEELHQHSSEGQQLKLGANLSLTQTMEIIRTTSKQPGFEYLDVLWNHIDLIANVPVRNSGTLAGNISIKKQNPEFPSDIFISFEALNVKVVALKNAADEKEMSLAEYLGTNDKKLVLKTFVLPAYPKDKYIYESYKIMPRAQNAHAYVNAAFLLELEADNKVKSARICFGGIRPDFIHASAIEKLLVGQNPYESSLVEQTFTKLEDLIKPDEVLPDASPAYRSKLACGLFYKFLLKHAPVAEVGEKFRSGGQILQRPLSSGLQVFQTQKKNYPVTQAVEKVEGMIQCSGEATYMNDVLTTSNTLHCAFVGATKVGSTIDSIDASEALKQPGVIAFYSAKDIPGTNTFCEPSFGFEVEEIFCSGLVRHSEQPAGVIVALTADQAHRAAKLVRISYSNPSSDFKLQPSLGDVFASPTPDSSRIVPASKSTSKKIKFSEQPDKEVRGIFQMGLQYHFTMEPQTTVAIPFEDGLKIFSATQWMDQTQSVIAHMLQVKAKDVQLQVRRLGGGYGSKITRGNQVACAASLVAYKLNRPVRFVQSLESMMDCNGKRWACRSDYKCHIKDNGKIVGLTNDFYEDAGWSPNESPIEGHSTFTAVNCYDLNGDNFKNNGNAVLTDAPSSTWCRAPGSVEGIAMIENIIEHVAFEVQKDPAEVRLANIAAGNKISELLPQFLESREYAQRKKEIESHNAKNRWTKRGLGLAVMDYPIFYFGQYPATVAIYHVDGTVVVTHGGIEMGQGMNTKVAQVAAYTLGIDLSFIKVESSDTINGANSMVTGGAVGSESLCYAVRKACETLNSRLEPVKKKDASWIETVEAAYGKSINLIASDHYKKGDMQNYHIYGLALTEVELDVLTGNSQIKRVDILEDAGESLSPWIDIGQIEGAFVMCLGYWMSEQLVYDRETGRLLTNRTWNYKPPGAKDIPIDFRIELIQKPNPSGAGFMRSKATGEPPCCLAVSVVFALRQALDSARHDAGLPREWVRLGAPTTPETLVVNAGHEAASFRLK
;
A
#
# COMPACT_ATOMS: atom_id res chain seq x y z
N MET A 1 -11.97 -12.23 -36.37
CA MET A 1 -11.23 -13.47 -36.04
C MET A 1 -11.68 -13.97 -34.69
N THR A 2 -12.12 -15.23 -34.58
CA THR A 2 -12.60 -15.81 -33.31
C THR A 2 -11.48 -16.54 -32.58
N THR A 3 -11.06 -16.02 -31.43
CA THR A 3 -10.12 -16.70 -30.52
C THR A 3 -10.92 -17.45 -29.46
N LYS A 4 -10.42 -18.62 -29.06
CA LYS A 4 -11.02 -19.45 -28.00
C LYS A 4 -10.09 -19.54 -26.80
N PHE A 5 -10.65 -19.41 -25.62
CA PHE A 5 -10.03 -19.70 -24.31
C PHE A 5 -11.15 -20.11 -23.36
N SER A 6 -10.83 -20.52 -22.13
CA SER A 6 -11.86 -20.80 -21.12
C SER A 6 -11.62 -19.99 -19.86
N ILE A 7 -12.70 -19.56 -19.21
CA ILE A 7 -12.65 -18.96 -17.88
C ILE A 7 -13.48 -19.84 -16.95
N ASN A 8 -12.87 -20.36 -15.89
CA ASN A 8 -13.50 -21.27 -14.92
C ASN A 8 -14.17 -22.49 -15.59
N GLY A 9 -13.54 -23.03 -16.63
CA GLY A 9 -14.06 -24.15 -17.42
C GLY A 9 -15.16 -23.80 -18.43
N LEU A 10 -15.67 -22.56 -18.45
CA LEU A 10 -16.62 -22.10 -19.46
C LEU A 10 -15.86 -21.63 -20.71
N PRO A 11 -16.13 -22.19 -21.90
CA PRO A 11 -15.46 -21.77 -23.13
C PRO A 11 -16.00 -20.42 -23.62
N TYR A 12 -15.09 -19.52 -23.96
CA TYR A 12 -15.39 -18.24 -24.60
C TYR A 12 -14.85 -18.25 -26.03
N ALA A 13 -15.73 -17.94 -26.99
CA ALA A 13 -15.37 -17.74 -28.39
C ALA A 13 -15.53 -16.25 -28.71
N VAL A 14 -14.42 -15.51 -28.69
CA VAL A 14 -14.41 -14.04 -28.76
C VAL A 14 -13.96 -13.59 -30.13
N ASN A 15 -14.74 -12.73 -30.80
CA ASN A 15 -14.24 -12.03 -31.97
C ASN A 15 -13.34 -10.87 -31.54
N LEU A 16 -12.02 -11.04 -31.66
CA LEU A 16 -11.04 -10.06 -31.17
C LEU A 16 -11.12 -8.72 -31.90
N THR A 17 -11.60 -8.67 -33.15
CA THR A 17 -11.75 -7.41 -33.91
C THR A 17 -12.80 -6.47 -33.32
N ASN A 18 -13.69 -6.98 -32.47
CA ASN A 18 -14.74 -6.18 -31.82
C ASN A 18 -14.26 -5.56 -30.51
N LEU A 19 -13.01 -5.81 -30.10
CA LEU A 19 -12.41 -5.34 -28.86
C LEU A 19 -11.14 -4.54 -29.19
N PRO A 20 -10.66 -3.67 -28.28
CA PRO A 20 -9.38 -3.01 -28.46
C PRO A 20 -8.22 -4.02 -28.58
N PRO A 21 -7.20 -3.77 -29.43
CA PRO A 21 -6.06 -4.66 -29.60
C PRO A 21 -5.25 -4.88 -28.32
N ASP A 22 -5.29 -3.92 -27.40
CA ASP A 22 -4.55 -3.90 -26.13
C ASP A 22 -5.44 -4.10 -24.90
N ILE A 23 -6.67 -4.61 -25.08
CA ILE A 23 -7.56 -4.92 -23.96
C ILE A 23 -6.89 -5.90 -22.97
N THR A 24 -6.98 -5.58 -21.68
CA THR A 24 -6.42 -6.43 -20.62
C THR A 24 -7.35 -7.61 -20.31
N LEU A 25 -6.77 -8.70 -19.83
CA LEU A 25 -7.53 -9.85 -19.32
C LEU A 25 -8.46 -9.42 -18.18
N ASN A 26 -8.03 -8.49 -17.31
CA ASN A 26 -8.86 -7.97 -16.22
C ASN A 26 -10.13 -7.28 -16.73
N THR A 27 -9.98 -6.38 -17.71
CA THR A 27 -11.09 -5.69 -18.36
C THR A 27 -12.05 -6.70 -18.98
N PHE A 28 -11.53 -7.70 -19.70
CA PHE A 28 -12.37 -8.75 -20.27
C PHE A 28 -13.14 -9.55 -19.21
N ILE A 29 -12.45 -10.03 -18.16
CA ILE A 29 -13.06 -10.79 -17.05
C ILE A 29 -14.23 -10.00 -16.43
N ARG A 30 -14.03 -8.71 -16.17
CA ARG A 30 -15.02 -7.89 -15.46
C ARG A 30 -16.16 -7.40 -16.37
N GLU A 31 -15.84 -6.91 -17.56
CA GLU A 31 -16.80 -6.21 -18.41
C GLU A 31 -17.51 -7.14 -19.41
N HIS A 32 -16.84 -8.20 -19.87
CA HIS A 32 -17.37 -9.11 -20.88
C HIS A 32 -17.77 -10.47 -20.30
N ALA A 33 -16.98 -11.03 -19.39
CA ALA A 33 -17.35 -12.25 -18.67
C ALA A 33 -18.24 -11.98 -17.44
N GLN A 34 -18.35 -10.72 -17.01
CA GLN A 34 -19.15 -10.27 -15.86
C GLN A 34 -18.77 -10.95 -14.53
N LEU A 35 -17.48 -11.26 -14.38
CA LEU A 35 -16.89 -11.84 -13.17
C LEU A 35 -16.15 -10.74 -12.39
N THR A 36 -16.67 -10.41 -11.21
CA THR A 36 -16.24 -9.22 -10.46
C THR A 36 -15.28 -9.51 -9.31
N ALA A 37 -14.98 -10.77 -8.97
CA ALA A 37 -14.08 -11.12 -7.87
C ALA A 37 -12.62 -10.74 -8.17
N THR A 38 -12.20 -10.81 -9.43
CA THR A 38 -10.90 -10.29 -9.88
C THR A 38 -10.98 -8.76 -9.88
N LYS A 39 -10.54 -8.13 -8.78
CA LYS A 39 -10.60 -6.67 -8.59
C LYS A 39 -9.46 -5.95 -9.32
N PHE A 40 -9.48 -4.62 -9.36
CA PHE A 40 -8.32 -3.82 -9.79
C PHE A 40 -8.24 -2.51 -9.00
N MET A 41 -7.02 -1.96 -8.91
CA MET A 41 -6.77 -0.64 -8.33
C MET A 41 -5.66 0.10 -9.10
N CYS A 42 -4.42 -0.39 -9.04
CA CYS A 42 -3.27 0.33 -9.63
C CYS A 42 -3.13 0.18 -11.16
N GLN A 43 -3.65 -0.91 -11.74
CA GLN A 43 -3.41 -1.28 -13.15
C GLN A 43 -1.92 -1.32 -13.54
N GLU A 44 -1.06 -1.71 -12.60
CA GLU A 44 0.41 -1.73 -12.73
C GLU A 44 1.02 -3.06 -12.28
N GLY A 45 0.21 -4.03 -11.84
CA GLY A 45 0.71 -5.25 -11.19
C GLY A 45 1.36 -5.01 -9.81
N GLY A 46 1.27 -3.79 -9.26
CA GLY A 46 1.89 -3.44 -7.98
C GLY A 46 1.06 -3.77 -6.74
N CYS A 47 -0.27 -3.85 -6.85
CA CYS A 47 -1.18 -4.03 -5.71
C CYS A 47 -1.70 -5.46 -5.48
N GLY A 48 -1.65 -6.33 -6.50
CA GLY A 48 -2.07 -7.73 -6.42
C GLY A 48 -3.58 -8.01 -6.40
N ALA A 49 -4.46 -6.99 -6.39
CA ALA A 49 -5.91 -7.19 -6.34
C ALA A 49 -6.49 -7.90 -7.60
N CYS A 50 -5.76 -7.86 -8.72
CA CYS A 50 -6.16 -8.41 -10.02
C CYS A 50 -5.59 -9.80 -10.32
N ILE A 51 -4.99 -10.47 -9.34
CA ILE A 51 -4.33 -11.77 -9.59
C ILE A 51 -5.38 -12.82 -9.99
N CYS A 52 -5.06 -13.57 -11.03
CA CYS A 52 -5.76 -14.80 -11.44
C CYS A 52 -4.72 -15.85 -11.85
N VAL A 53 -5.14 -17.10 -12.07
CA VAL A 53 -4.26 -18.17 -12.56
C VAL A 53 -4.56 -18.46 -14.01
N VAL A 54 -3.52 -18.71 -14.80
CA VAL A 54 -3.63 -19.17 -16.19
C VAL A 54 -2.95 -20.53 -16.36
N ARG A 55 -3.45 -21.33 -17.30
CA ARG A 55 -2.92 -22.64 -17.66
C ARG A 55 -2.79 -22.78 -19.17
N ASP A 56 -1.72 -23.41 -19.61
CA ASP A 56 -1.47 -23.77 -21.02
C ASP A 56 -1.60 -25.27 -21.29
N GLY A 57 -2.02 -26.05 -20.29
CA GLY A 57 -2.11 -27.52 -20.33
C GLY A 57 -0.80 -28.24 -20.01
N LYS A 58 0.32 -27.52 -19.89
CA LYS A 58 1.63 -28.04 -19.41
C LYS A 58 1.97 -27.52 -18.02
N ARG A 59 1.65 -26.26 -17.74
CA ARG A 59 1.92 -25.56 -16.49
C ARG A 59 0.77 -24.62 -16.10
N SER A 60 0.73 -24.24 -14.83
CA SER A 60 -0.18 -23.26 -14.25
C SER A 60 0.62 -22.20 -13.51
N TRP A 61 0.24 -20.93 -13.65
CA TRP A 61 0.93 -19.85 -12.95
C TRP A 61 0.00 -18.67 -12.66
N ALA A 62 0.28 -17.94 -11.57
CA ALA A 62 -0.41 -16.70 -11.25
C ALA A 62 0.06 -15.55 -12.15
N VAL A 63 -0.87 -14.68 -12.56
CA VAL A 63 -0.60 -13.47 -13.35
C VAL A 63 -1.38 -12.28 -12.81
N ASN A 64 -0.85 -11.07 -12.98
CA ASN A 64 -1.65 -9.85 -12.80
C ASN A 64 -2.52 -9.64 -14.04
N SER A 65 -3.82 -9.92 -13.96
CA SER A 65 -4.71 -9.82 -15.13
C SER A 65 -4.81 -8.40 -15.71
N CYS A 66 -4.46 -7.36 -14.93
CA CYS A 66 -4.40 -5.98 -15.42
C CYS A 66 -3.17 -5.68 -16.30
N LEU A 67 -2.16 -6.56 -16.30
CA LEU A 67 -0.99 -6.46 -17.18
C LEU A 67 -1.05 -7.49 -18.32
N THR A 68 -1.76 -8.60 -18.14
CA THR A 68 -1.94 -9.60 -19.20
C THR A 68 -2.89 -9.07 -20.28
N LEU A 69 -2.50 -9.16 -21.56
CA LEU A 69 -3.33 -8.78 -22.70
C LEU A 69 -4.22 -9.96 -23.12
N LEU A 70 -5.46 -9.70 -23.51
CA LEU A 70 -6.39 -10.76 -23.89
C LEU A 70 -5.90 -11.58 -25.10
N ASN A 71 -5.24 -10.92 -26.06
CA ASN A 71 -4.74 -11.56 -27.27
C ASN A 71 -3.63 -12.60 -27.01
N THR A 72 -2.93 -12.52 -25.86
CA THR A 72 -1.95 -13.53 -25.43
C THR A 72 -2.60 -14.70 -24.69
N CYS A 73 -3.91 -14.64 -24.42
CA CYS A 73 -4.64 -15.66 -23.68
C CYS A 73 -5.28 -16.73 -24.58
N ALA A 74 -4.99 -16.70 -25.89
CA ALA A 74 -5.51 -17.68 -26.83
C ALA A 74 -5.17 -19.11 -26.38
N GLN A 75 -6.17 -19.97 -26.34
CA GLN A 75 -6.08 -21.38 -25.93
C GLN A 75 -5.70 -21.61 -24.46
N LEU A 76 -5.63 -20.57 -23.64
CA LEU A 76 -5.39 -20.72 -22.21
C LEU A 76 -6.68 -21.06 -21.45
N GLU A 77 -6.53 -21.70 -20.30
CA GLU A 77 -7.55 -21.78 -19.26
C GLU A 77 -7.24 -20.73 -18.19
N ILE A 78 -8.22 -19.90 -17.85
CA ILE A 78 -8.13 -18.88 -16.83
C ILE A 78 -8.98 -19.31 -15.64
N VAL A 79 -8.40 -19.25 -14.44
CA VAL A 79 -9.08 -19.52 -13.17
C VAL A 79 -9.13 -18.22 -12.37
N THR A 80 -10.33 -17.78 -12.05
CA THR A 80 -10.60 -16.63 -11.17
C THR A 80 -11.09 -17.12 -9.80
N ALA A 81 -11.25 -16.21 -8.83
CA ALA A 81 -11.71 -16.57 -7.50
C ALA A 81 -13.12 -17.21 -7.51
N GLU A 82 -14.00 -16.79 -8.43
CA GLU A 82 -15.31 -17.43 -8.62
C GLU A 82 -15.20 -18.89 -9.09
N GLY A 83 -14.12 -19.25 -9.80
CA GLY A 83 -13.85 -20.60 -10.28
C GLY A 83 -13.40 -21.56 -9.20
N LEU A 84 -12.91 -21.05 -8.05
CA LEU A 84 -12.48 -21.87 -6.92
C LEU A 84 -13.65 -22.39 -6.09
N GLY A 85 -14.71 -21.59 -5.97
CA GLY A 85 -15.81 -21.86 -5.06
C GLY A 85 -16.49 -20.59 -4.59
N ASN A 86 -17.69 -20.76 -4.03
CA ASN A 86 -18.58 -19.69 -3.56
C ASN A 86 -19.62 -20.26 -2.58
N GLN A 87 -20.55 -19.42 -2.13
CA GLN A 87 -21.58 -19.85 -1.18
C GLN A 87 -22.42 -21.04 -1.69
N ARG A 88 -22.66 -21.13 -2.99
CA ARG A 88 -23.52 -22.15 -3.62
C ARG A 88 -22.80 -23.45 -3.91
N THR A 89 -21.54 -23.39 -4.36
CA THR A 89 -20.77 -24.58 -4.77
C THR A 89 -19.83 -25.09 -3.67
N GLY A 90 -19.80 -24.43 -2.52
CA GLY A 90 -18.82 -24.67 -1.48
C GLY A 90 -17.59 -23.79 -1.69
N TYR A 91 -17.01 -23.33 -0.58
CA TYR A 91 -15.83 -22.49 -0.57
C TYR A 91 -14.57 -23.33 -0.66
N ASN A 92 -13.61 -22.88 -1.47
CA ASN A 92 -12.28 -23.46 -1.51
C ASN A 92 -11.60 -23.36 -0.13
N PRO A 93 -10.77 -24.35 0.27
CA PRO A 93 -10.05 -24.30 1.54
C PRO A 93 -9.30 -22.99 1.79
N ILE A 94 -8.69 -22.36 0.77
CA ILE A 94 -7.97 -21.08 0.89
C ILE A 94 -8.93 -19.93 1.23
N GLN A 95 -10.07 -19.85 0.54
CA GLN A 95 -11.12 -18.85 0.81
C GLN A 95 -11.60 -18.97 2.26
N LYS A 96 -11.89 -20.21 2.68
CA LYS A 96 -12.34 -20.52 4.05
C LYS A 96 -11.27 -20.19 5.09
N ARG A 97 -10.01 -20.58 4.86
CA ARG A 97 -8.90 -20.35 5.80
C ARG A 97 -8.68 -18.85 6.04
N LEU A 98 -8.65 -18.06 4.97
CA LEU A 98 -8.41 -16.62 5.06
C LEU A 98 -9.50 -15.92 5.88
N ALA A 99 -10.77 -16.28 5.65
CA ALA A 99 -11.89 -15.75 6.41
C ALA A 99 -11.86 -16.20 7.88
N LYS A 100 -11.73 -17.51 8.13
CA LYS A 100 -11.76 -18.11 9.47
C LYS A 100 -10.58 -17.70 10.36
N MET A 101 -9.46 -17.32 9.77
CA MET A 101 -8.29 -16.79 10.48
C MET A 101 -8.23 -15.26 10.49
N ASN A 102 -9.34 -14.60 10.16
CA ASN A 102 -9.52 -13.14 10.25
C ASN A 102 -8.56 -12.33 9.37
N GLY A 103 -8.09 -12.92 8.26
CA GLY A 103 -7.22 -12.25 7.29
C GLY A 103 -7.97 -11.32 6.33
N THR A 104 -9.20 -10.91 6.65
CA THR A 104 -10.02 -10.01 5.84
C THR A 104 -10.74 -8.97 6.68
N GLN A 105 -10.62 -7.70 6.29
CA GLN A 105 -11.36 -6.58 6.88
C GLN A 105 -12.19 -5.86 5.83
N CYS A 106 -11.64 -4.90 5.08
CA CYS A 106 -12.42 -4.24 4.03
C CYS A 106 -12.77 -5.20 2.89
N GLY A 107 -11.95 -6.24 2.68
CA GLY A 107 -12.22 -7.39 1.81
C GLY A 107 -11.85 -7.22 0.34
N PHE A 108 -11.53 -6.01 -0.11
CA PHE A 108 -11.37 -5.74 -1.56
C PHE A 108 -10.16 -6.47 -2.15
N CYS A 109 -9.06 -6.57 -1.40
CA CYS A 109 -7.84 -7.25 -1.83
C CYS A 109 -7.86 -8.77 -1.57
N SER A 110 -8.74 -9.25 -0.69
CA SER A 110 -8.82 -10.65 -0.24
C SER A 110 -8.84 -11.68 -1.37
N PRO A 111 -9.65 -11.54 -2.46
CA PRO A 111 -9.62 -12.53 -3.54
C PRO A 111 -8.27 -12.58 -4.26
N GLY A 112 -7.53 -11.46 -4.34
CA GLY A 112 -6.18 -11.44 -4.89
C GLY A 112 -5.16 -12.21 -4.04
N PHE A 113 -5.31 -12.18 -2.70
CA PHE A 113 -4.49 -13.02 -1.81
C PHE A 113 -4.82 -14.50 -1.99
N VAL A 114 -6.10 -14.84 -2.07
CA VAL A 114 -6.57 -16.21 -2.34
C VAL A 114 -6.00 -16.73 -3.66
N MET A 115 -6.10 -15.95 -4.74
CA MET A 115 -5.62 -16.37 -6.05
C MET A 115 -4.09 -16.46 -6.12
N ASN A 116 -3.36 -15.62 -5.40
CA ASN A 116 -1.90 -15.74 -5.31
C ASN A 116 -1.50 -17.05 -4.61
N MET A 117 -2.14 -17.38 -3.48
CA MET A 117 -1.88 -18.65 -2.78
C MET A 117 -2.28 -19.85 -3.64
N TYR A 118 -3.43 -19.78 -4.30
CA TYR A 118 -3.90 -20.85 -5.18
C TYR A 118 -2.90 -21.10 -6.30
N GLY A 119 -2.43 -20.05 -6.97
CA GLY A 119 -1.42 -20.16 -8.01
C GLY A 119 -0.09 -20.71 -7.50
N LEU A 120 0.35 -20.30 -6.29
CA LEU A 120 1.57 -20.83 -5.68
C LEU A 120 1.45 -22.33 -5.39
N MET A 121 0.35 -22.77 -4.77
CA MET A 121 0.14 -24.19 -4.49
C MET A 121 0.02 -25.00 -5.77
N GLU A 122 -0.73 -24.51 -6.76
CA GLU A 122 -0.90 -25.22 -8.02
C GLU A 122 0.44 -25.38 -8.76
N GLN A 123 1.24 -24.33 -8.84
CA GLN A 123 2.56 -24.36 -9.47
C GLN A 123 3.53 -25.34 -8.79
N ASN A 124 3.37 -25.58 -7.48
CA ASN A 124 4.24 -26.44 -6.69
C ASN A 124 3.57 -27.77 -6.27
N GLU A 125 2.51 -28.19 -6.96
CA GLU A 125 1.79 -29.44 -6.70
C GLU A 125 1.34 -29.61 -5.23
N GLY A 126 0.94 -28.51 -4.60
CA GLY A 126 0.51 -28.43 -3.20
C GLY A 126 1.65 -28.46 -2.17
N LYS A 127 2.92 -28.53 -2.58
CA LYS A 127 4.08 -28.62 -1.68
C LYS A 127 4.83 -27.30 -1.62
N VAL A 128 4.48 -26.47 -0.65
CA VAL A 128 5.14 -25.17 -0.41
C VAL A 128 5.60 -25.09 1.04
N THR A 129 6.73 -24.43 1.27
CA THR A 129 7.24 -24.13 2.62
C THR A 129 6.68 -22.80 3.14
N MET A 130 6.67 -22.59 4.45
CA MET A 130 6.25 -21.32 5.06
C MET A 130 7.08 -20.14 4.54
N ALA A 131 8.36 -20.35 4.26
CA ALA A 131 9.25 -19.35 3.70
C ALA A 131 8.87 -18.98 2.26
N GLU A 132 8.57 -19.96 1.40
CA GLU A 132 8.08 -19.71 0.04
C GLU A 132 6.73 -18.97 0.06
N VAL A 133 5.84 -19.34 0.99
CA VAL A 133 4.57 -18.66 1.19
C VAL A 133 4.78 -17.19 1.57
N GLU A 134 5.58 -16.88 2.60
CA GLU A 134 5.88 -15.49 2.98
C GLU A 134 6.57 -14.70 1.85
N ASN A 135 7.46 -15.34 1.08
CA ASN A 135 8.11 -14.71 -0.08
C ASN A 135 7.10 -14.35 -1.18
N SER A 136 6.06 -15.16 -1.37
CA SER A 136 5.10 -15.00 -2.49
C SER A 136 4.20 -13.76 -2.37
N PHE A 137 3.94 -13.24 -1.18
CA PHE A 137 2.96 -12.16 -0.94
C PHE A 137 3.51 -10.74 -1.08
N GLY A 138 4.77 -10.58 -1.53
CA GLY A 138 5.33 -9.26 -1.83
C GLY A 138 4.58 -8.48 -2.94
N GLY A 139 3.74 -9.17 -3.72
CA GLY A 139 2.88 -8.59 -4.76
C GLY A 139 1.48 -8.17 -4.30
N ASN A 140 1.09 -8.46 -3.07
CA ASN A 140 -0.26 -8.21 -2.56
C ASN A 140 -0.24 -7.10 -1.50
N ILE A 141 -0.97 -6.02 -1.77
CA ILE A 141 -1.10 -4.92 -0.80
C ILE A 141 -2.40 -5.06 0.00
N CYS A 142 -2.28 -4.96 1.33
CA CYS A 142 -3.41 -4.80 2.23
C CYS A 142 -3.17 -3.64 3.18
N ARG A 143 -4.08 -2.68 3.18
CA ARG A 143 -3.95 -1.46 4.02
C ARG A 143 -4.62 -1.58 5.40
N CYS A 144 -5.45 -2.60 5.63
CA CYS A 144 -6.30 -2.68 6.83
C CYS A 144 -5.97 -3.82 7.81
N THR A 145 -5.41 -4.96 7.40
CA THR A 145 -5.30 -6.16 8.27
C THR A 145 -3.97 -6.31 9.01
N GLY A 146 -2.94 -5.54 8.64
CA GLY A 146 -1.59 -5.68 9.22
C GLY A 146 -0.84 -6.96 8.82
N TYR A 147 -1.30 -7.67 7.78
CA TYR A 147 -0.71 -8.88 7.17
C TYR A 147 -0.54 -10.13 8.04
N ARG A 148 -0.28 -10.01 9.35
CA ARG A 148 -0.08 -11.18 10.22
C ARG A 148 -1.18 -12.24 10.08
N PRO A 149 -2.49 -11.93 10.22
CA PRO A 149 -3.54 -12.95 10.08
C PRO A 149 -3.63 -13.52 8.65
N ILE A 150 -3.24 -12.75 7.62
CA ILE A 150 -3.15 -13.23 6.24
C ILE A 150 -2.01 -14.25 6.13
N LEU A 151 -0.82 -13.91 6.62
CA LEU A 151 0.34 -14.78 6.56
C LEU A 151 0.14 -16.06 7.37
N ASP A 152 -0.47 -15.97 8.56
CA ASP A 152 -0.79 -17.17 9.36
C ASP A 152 -1.77 -18.08 8.61
N ALA A 153 -2.81 -17.50 8.00
CA ALA A 153 -3.75 -18.26 7.17
C ALA A 153 -3.05 -18.98 6.01
N MET A 154 -2.16 -18.29 5.32
CA MET A 154 -1.50 -18.83 4.13
C MET A 154 -0.39 -19.83 4.49
N LYS A 155 0.42 -19.52 5.52
CA LYS A 155 1.45 -20.43 6.04
C LYS A 155 0.85 -21.70 6.62
N SER A 156 -0.41 -21.67 7.06
CA SER A 156 -1.11 -22.88 7.53
C SER A 156 -1.25 -23.98 6.48
N PHE A 157 -1.10 -23.65 5.19
CA PHE A 157 -1.09 -24.63 4.08
C PHE A 157 0.30 -25.20 3.78
N ALA A 158 1.36 -24.67 4.40
CA ALA A 158 2.71 -25.10 4.12
C ALA A 158 2.99 -26.50 4.70
N VAL A 159 3.88 -27.26 4.04
CA VAL A 159 4.25 -28.63 4.45
C VAL A 159 5.01 -28.67 5.79
N ASP A 160 5.66 -27.57 6.15
CA ASP A 160 6.39 -27.35 7.40
C ASP A 160 5.59 -26.49 8.40
N SER A 161 4.29 -26.27 8.16
CA SER A 161 3.44 -25.43 9.00
C SER A 161 3.36 -25.92 10.45
N ASN A 162 3.56 -24.99 11.38
CA ASN A 162 3.29 -25.16 12.80
C ASN A 162 2.11 -24.30 13.29
N ILE A 163 1.36 -23.69 12.37
CA ILE A 163 0.26 -22.78 12.68
C ILE A 163 -0.99 -23.58 13.07
N ALA A 164 -1.56 -23.28 14.23
CA ALA A 164 -2.82 -23.89 14.68
C ALA A 164 -3.99 -23.42 13.81
N ILE A 165 -4.85 -24.36 13.40
CA ILE A 165 -5.99 -24.10 12.51
C ILE A 165 -7.32 -24.41 13.22
N PRO A 166 -8.41 -23.66 12.93
CA PRO A 166 -9.74 -24.03 13.39
C PRO A 166 -10.12 -25.45 12.94
N ALA A 167 -10.84 -26.21 13.78
CA ALA A 167 -11.25 -27.59 13.47
C ALA A 167 -12.04 -27.70 12.16
N GLU A 168 -12.85 -26.69 11.84
CA GLU A 168 -13.61 -26.59 10.58
C GLU A 168 -12.73 -26.52 9.32
N CYS A 169 -11.43 -26.25 9.47
CA CYS A 169 -10.45 -26.14 8.41
C CYS A 169 -9.56 -27.40 8.28
N GLY A 170 -9.80 -28.45 9.07
CA GLY A 170 -8.92 -29.62 9.19
C GLY A 170 -8.86 -30.58 7.99
N ASP A 171 -9.61 -30.33 6.92
CA ASP A 171 -9.71 -31.24 5.76
C ASP A 171 -9.00 -30.65 4.52
N ILE A 172 -8.14 -31.45 3.88
CA ILE A 172 -7.39 -31.12 2.66
C ILE A 172 -7.47 -32.34 1.71
N GLU A 173 -8.66 -32.68 1.22
CA GLU A 173 -8.79 -33.68 0.14
C GLU A 173 -9.10 -33.10 -1.26
N ASP A 174 -9.27 -31.78 -1.38
CA ASP A 174 -9.61 -31.12 -2.65
C ASP A 174 -8.47 -30.28 -3.23
N LEU A 175 -7.36 -30.93 -3.58
CA LEU A 175 -6.40 -30.45 -4.57
C LEU A 175 -6.15 -31.55 -5.60
N LYS A 176 -7.18 -31.90 -6.38
CA LYS A 176 -7.01 -32.77 -7.56
C LYS A 176 -6.95 -31.90 -8.81
N PRO A 177 -5.91 -32.01 -9.65
CA PRO A 177 -5.92 -31.39 -10.97
C PRO A 177 -7.09 -31.99 -11.77
N ARG A 178 -8.02 -31.13 -12.22
CA ARG A 178 -9.08 -31.54 -13.14
C ARG A 178 -8.46 -31.72 -14.52
N ASN A 179 -8.32 -32.96 -14.96
CA ASN A 179 -8.06 -33.29 -16.36
C ASN A 179 -9.29 -32.95 -17.22
N CYS A 180 -9.07 -32.61 -18.50
CA CYS A 180 -10.13 -32.26 -19.45
C CYS A 180 -11.29 -33.29 -19.44
N PRO A 181 -12.54 -32.87 -19.13
CA PRO A 181 -13.67 -33.78 -18.91
C PRO A 181 -14.19 -34.50 -20.16
N LYS A 182 -13.65 -34.22 -21.36
CA LYS A 182 -14.06 -34.90 -22.60
C LYS A 182 -13.04 -35.87 -23.19
N THR A 183 -11.73 -35.68 -23.00
CA THR A 183 -10.72 -36.51 -23.72
C THR A 183 -9.46 -36.89 -22.95
N GLY A 184 -9.14 -36.28 -21.80
CA GLY A 184 -7.94 -36.64 -21.03
C GLY A 184 -6.59 -36.54 -21.77
N GLN A 185 -6.54 -35.91 -22.95
CA GLN A 185 -5.36 -35.78 -23.80
C GLN A 185 -5.14 -34.32 -24.21
N ALA A 186 -3.87 -33.93 -24.36
CA ALA A 186 -3.48 -32.61 -24.86
C ALA A 186 -3.99 -32.41 -26.30
N CYS A 187 -4.57 -31.24 -26.57
CA CYS A 187 -5.06 -30.88 -27.90
C CYS A 187 -3.86 -30.73 -28.87
N SER A 188 -3.86 -31.50 -29.97
CA SER A 188 -2.84 -31.41 -31.02
C SER A 188 -3.29 -30.58 -32.24
N GLY A 189 -4.24 -29.66 -32.08
CA GLY A 189 -4.77 -28.86 -33.18
C GLY A 189 -4.16 -27.46 -33.26
N SER A 190 -3.49 -27.13 -34.37
CA SER A 190 -3.12 -25.75 -34.70
C SER A 190 -4.14 -25.15 -35.67
N CYS A 191 -4.89 -24.13 -35.23
CA CYS A 191 -5.75 -23.33 -36.09
C CYS A 191 -5.83 -21.88 -35.56
N LEU A 192 -4.72 -21.14 -35.63
CA LEU A 192 -4.76 -19.68 -35.56
C LEU A 192 -4.05 -19.15 -36.81
N PRO A 193 -4.70 -18.34 -37.66
CA PRO A 193 -3.96 -17.55 -38.64
C PRO A 193 -2.94 -16.66 -37.93
N SER A 194 -1.78 -16.46 -38.56
CA SER A 194 -0.61 -15.82 -37.97
C SER A 194 -0.73 -14.31 -37.78
N THR A 195 -1.78 -13.67 -38.32
CA THR A 195 -1.95 -12.20 -38.28
C THR A 195 -3.43 -11.80 -38.23
N LEU A 196 -3.72 -10.78 -37.43
CA LEU A 196 -5.02 -10.10 -37.33
C LEU A 196 -4.83 -8.62 -37.62
N VAL A 197 -5.74 -8.01 -38.37
CA VAL A 197 -5.75 -6.57 -38.65
C VAL A 197 -7.04 -5.98 -38.07
N TYR A 198 -6.89 -4.92 -37.27
CA TYR A 198 -7.96 -4.15 -36.66
C TYR A 198 -8.43 -3.03 -37.60
N GLU A 199 -9.63 -2.50 -37.38
CA GLU A 199 -10.23 -1.45 -38.23
C GLU A 199 -9.40 -0.16 -38.26
N ASP A 200 -8.68 0.14 -37.18
CA ASP A 200 -7.77 1.28 -37.05
C ASP A 200 -6.37 1.05 -37.67
N GLY A 201 -6.19 -0.09 -38.33
CA GLY A 201 -4.95 -0.51 -38.98
C GLY A 201 -3.91 -1.14 -38.04
N VAL A 202 -4.18 -1.26 -36.74
CA VAL A 202 -3.30 -1.99 -35.82
C VAL A 202 -3.29 -3.48 -36.21
N GLN A 203 -2.13 -4.10 -36.15
CA GLN A 203 -1.93 -5.51 -36.48
C GLN A 203 -1.45 -6.29 -35.25
N TRP A 204 -1.92 -7.51 -35.14
CA TRP A 204 -1.45 -8.47 -34.15
C TRP A 204 -0.91 -9.71 -34.86
N HIS A 205 0.28 -10.18 -34.46
CA HIS A 205 0.94 -11.34 -35.04
C HIS A 205 1.24 -12.39 -33.97
N TRP A 206 1.11 -13.68 -34.31
CA TRP A 206 1.43 -14.82 -33.43
C TRP A 206 2.43 -15.78 -34.10
N PRO A 207 3.67 -15.36 -34.32
CA PRO A 207 4.70 -16.22 -34.90
C PRO A 207 4.93 -17.50 -34.08
N LYS A 208 5.17 -18.62 -34.77
CA LYS A 208 5.47 -19.93 -34.20
C LYS A 208 6.91 -20.39 -34.41
N SER A 209 7.67 -19.64 -35.18
CA SER A 209 9.08 -19.89 -35.48
C SER A 209 9.82 -18.57 -35.65
N LEU A 210 11.15 -18.61 -35.62
CA LEU A 210 11.97 -17.42 -35.93
C LEU A 210 11.66 -16.85 -37.33
N SER A 211 11.41 -17.71 -38.32
CA SER A 211 11.05 -17.27 -39.67
C SER A 211 9.77 -16.44 -39.68
N GLU A 212 8.70 -16.93 -39.05
CA GLU A 212 7.44 -16.19 -38.97
C GLU A 212 7.57 -14.88 -38.17
N LEU A 213 8.45 -14.85 -37.16
CA LEU A 213 8.73 -13.64 -36.40
C LEU A 213 9.37 -12.57 -37.29
N PHE A 214 10.37 -12.93 -38.08
CA PHE A 214 11.00 -11.99 -39.00
C PHE A 214 10.06 -11.60 -40.16
N ASP A 215 9.22 -12.51 -40.66
CA ASP A 215 8.17 -12.18 -41.64
C ASP A 215 7.18 -11.13 -41.08
N ALA A 216 6.89 -11.16 -39.78
CA ALA A 216 6.08 -10.14 -39.13
C ALA A 216 6.85 -8.81 -38.98
N LEU A 217 8.12 -8.86 -38.57
CA LEU A 217 8.98 -7.67 -38.45
C LEU A 217 9.23 -6.97 -39.80
N ASP A 218 9.33 -7.72 -40.89
CA ASP A 218 9.53 -7.18 -42.24
C ASP A 218 8.32 -6.38 -42.74
N LYS A 219 7.12 -6.64 -42.20
CA LYS A 219 5.90 -5.86 -42.49
C LYS A 219 5.85 -4.52 -41.75
N VAL A 220 6.65 -4.35 -40.71
CA VAL A 220 6.71 -3.10 -39.93
C VAL A 220 7.53 -2.07 -40.71
N LYS A 221 6.93 -0.95 -41.09
CA LYS A 221 7.66 0.16 -41.73
C LYS A 221 8.56 0.86 -40.70
N ASP A 222 9.66 1.47 -41.15
CA ASP A 222 10.59 2.18 -40.24
C ASP A 222 9.93 3.33 -39.46
N SER A 223 8.85 3.91 -40.01
CA SER A 223 8.06 4.97 -39.38
C SER A 223 7.00 4.47 -38.38
N GLU A 224 6.75 3.16 -38.32
CA GLU A 224 5.72 2.56 -37.49
C GLU A 224 6.30 2.02 -36.18
N GLU A 225 5.58 2.22 -35.07
CA GLU A 225 5.95 1.61 -33.79
C GLU A 225 5.44 0.17 -33.71
N PHE A 226 6.27 -0.71 -33.14
CA PHE A 226 5.90 -2.09 -32.88
C PHE A 226 6.35 -2.52 -31.48
N MET A 227 5.75 -3.59 -30.99
CA MET A 227 6.08 -4.19 -29.71
C MET A 227 6.18 -5.71 -29.85
N LEU A 228 7.32 -6.27 -29.43
CA LEU A 228 7.42 -7.69 -29.14
C LEU A 228 6.71 -7.95 -27.79
N VAL A 229 5.65 -8.73 -27.82
CA VAL A 229 4.82 -9.01 -26.65
C VAL A 229 5.27 -10.31 -26.00
N ALA A 230 5.80 -10.18 -24.78
CA ALA A 230 6.13 -11.29 -23.89
C ALA A 230 5.75 -10.88 -22.46
N GLY A 231 4.59 -11.33 -21.97
CA GLY A 231 4.06 -11.02 -20.64
C GLY A 231 3.61 -9.59 -20.37
N ASN A 232 4.09 -8.59 -21.12
CA ASN A 232 3.65 -7.18 -21.08
C ASN A 232 3.82 -6.48 -19.70
N THR A 233 4.67 -7.03 -18.83
CA THR A 233 4.82 -6.52 -17.45
C THR A 233 5.53 -5.17 -17.38
N ALA A 234 6.31 -4.81 -18.41
CA ALA A 234 6.95 -3.50 -18.57
C ALA A 234 5.96 -2.34 -18.45
N HIS A 235 4.70 -2.55 -18.83
CA HIS A 235 3.64 -1.55 -18.76
C HIS A 235 3.41 -1.01 -17.33
N GLY A 236 3.69 -1.82 -16.31
CA GLY A 236 3.61 -1.38 -14.91
C GLY A 236 4.71 -0.38 -14.53
N VAL A 237 5.81 -0.34 -15.29
CA VAL A 237 6.94 0.57 -15.09
C VAL A 237 6.79 1.77 -16.04
N TYR A 238 6.89 1.52 -17.34
CA TYR A 238 6.75 2.49 -18.41
C TYR A 238 5.49 2.18 -19.20
N ARG A 239 4.54 3.13 -19.26
CA ARG A 239 3.29 2.94 -20.01
C ARG A 239 3.62 2.75 -21.50
N ARG A 240 2.91 1.83 -22.13
CA ARG A 240 3.05 1.56 -23.57
C ARG A 240 2.60 2.79 -24.36
N SER A 241 3.24 3.03 -25.50
CA SER A 241 2.79 4.00 -26.49
C SER A 241 1.41 3.59 -27.04
N THR A 242 0.53 4.58 -27.25
CA THR A 242 -0.75 4.40 -27.94
C THR A 242 -0.59 4.34 -29.46
N ASP A 243 0.61 4.63 -29.97
CA ASP A 243 0.92 4.72 -31.40
C ASP A 243 1.44 3.40 -31.99
N ILE A 244 1.56 2.35 -31.14
CA ILE A 244 1.95 1.00 -31.56
C ILE A 244 0.99 0.50 -32.65
N LYS A 245 1.52 0.19 -33.82
CA LYS A 245 0.79 -0.37 -34.95
C LYS A 245 0.94 -1.86 -35.11
N HIS A 246 1.99 -2.47 -34.55
CA HIS A 246 2.22 -3.91 -34.66
C HIS A 246 2.54 -4.53 -33.30
N PHE A 247 1.67 -5.40 -32.82
CA PHE A 247 1.90 -6.25 -31.66
C PHE A 247 2.32 -7.63 -32.14
N ILE A 248 3.51 -8.09 -31.76
CA ILE A 248 4.07 -9.37 -32.21
C ILE A 248 4.26 -10.26 -30.98
N ASP A 249 3.36 -11.20 -30.77
CA ASP A 249 3.39 -12.14 -29.64
C ASP A 249 4.44 -13.23 -29.86
N VAL A 250 5.56 -13.12 -29.14
CA VAL A 250 6.71 -14.02 -29.30
C VAL A 250 6.62 -15.25 -28.38
N GLN A 251 5.55 -15.40 -27.58
CA GLN A 251 5.37 -16.52 -26.66
C GLN A 251 5.32 -17.88 -27.37
N GLY A 252 4.95 -17.90 -28.66
CA GLY A 252 4.86 -19.11 -29.48
C GLY A 252 6.15 -19.54 -30.16
N VAL A 253 7.24 -18.76 -30.05
CA VAL A 253 8.52 -19.03 -30.73
C VAL A 253 9.40 -19.88 -29.81
N GLU A 254 9.33 -21.19 -29.97
CA GLU A 254 9.98 -22.18 -29.09
C GLU A 254 11.51 -21.96 -28.98
N GLU A 255 12.15 -21.51 -30.05
CA GLU A 255 13.59 -21.25 -30.09
C GLU A 255 14.03 -20.18 -29.07
N LEU A 256 13.14 -19.27 -28.68
CA LEU A 256 13.41 -18.24 -27.68
C LEU A 256 13.23 -18.74 -26.23
N HIS A 257 12.74 -19.96 -26.02
CA HIS A 257 12.53 -20.58 -24.71
C HIS A 257 13.56 -21.68 -24.38
N GLN A 258 14.39 -22.08 -25.33
CA GLN A 258 15.37 -23.16 -25.16
C GLN A 258 16.47 -22.80 -24.15
N HIS A 259 17.00 -23.79 -23.44
CA HIS A 259 18.16 -23.63 -22.55
C HIS A 259 19.07 -24.87 -22.57
N SER A 260 20.35 -24.70 -22.26
CA SER A 260 21.32 -25.80 -22.11
C SER A 260 22.46 -25.41 -21.17
N SER A 261 23.08 -26.39 -20.50
CA SER A 261 24.21 -26.16 -19.57
C SER A 261 25.50 -26.89 -20.00
N GLU A 262 25.72 -26.96 -21.31
CA GLU A 262 26.87 -27.69 -21.89
C GLU A 262 28.09 -26.79 -22.10
N GLY A 263 29.30 -27.39 -22.06
CA GLY A 263 30.52 -26.71 -22.52
C GLY A 263 31.02 -25.55 -21.65
N GLN A 264 30.90 -25.63 -20.32
CA GLN A 264 31.26 -24.56 -19.38
C GLN A 264 30.46 -23.26 -19.57
N GLN A 265 29.27 -23.36 -20.17
CA GLN A 265 28.37 -22.25 -20.38
C GLN A 265 26.92 -22.67 -20.08
N LEU A 266 26.13 -21.75 -19.55
CA LEU A 266 24.69 -21.86 -19.42
C LEU A 266 24.05 -20.95 -20.47
N LYS A 267 23.33 -21.54 -21.42
CA LYS A 267 22.53 -20.84 -22.43
C LYS A 267 21.10 -20.75 -21.94
N LEU A 268 20.54 -19.54 -21.90
CA LEU A 268 19.16 -19.25 -21.52
C LEU A 268 18.44 -18.56 -22.67
N GLY A 269 17.32 -19.12 -23.11
CA GLY A 269 16.46 -18.51 -24.11
C GLY A 269 15.97 -17.14 -23.66
N ALA A 270 15.96 -16.19 -24.57
CA ALA A 270 15.68 -14.79 -24.26
C ALA A 270 14.25 -14.56 -23.74
N ASN A 271 13.30 -15.41 -24.14
CA ASN A 271 11.90 -15.33 -23.76
C ASN A 271 11.54 -16.21 -22.53
N LEU A 272 12.53 -16.77 -21.84
CA LEU A 272 12.29 -17.37 -20.52
C LEU A 272 11.78 -16.32 -19.53
N SER A 273 10.73 -16.66 -18.78
CA SER A 273 10.30 -15.82 -17.66
C SER A 273 11.33 -15.83 -16.54
N LEU A 274 11.30 -14.84 -15.66
CA LEU A 274 12.19 -14.81 -14.50
C LEU A 274 11.97 -16.03 -13.61
N THR A 275 10.73 -16.49 -13.44
CA THR A 275 10.43 -17.72 -12.69
C THR A 275 11.03 -18.97 -13.33
N GLN A 276 10.87 -19.15 -14.65
CA GLN A 276 11.50 -20.28 -15.35
C GLN A 276 13.03 -20.21 -15.27
N THR A 277 13.59 -19.00 -15.37
CA THR A 277 15.02 -18.76 -15.20
C THR A 277 15.46 -19.19 -13.79
N MET A 278 14.72 -18.82 -12.75
CA MET A 278 14.99 -19.21 -11.37
C MET A 278 15.00 -20.74 -11.18
N GLU A 279 14.06 -21.47 -11.80
CA GLU A 279 14.01 -22.93 -11.74
C GLU A 279 15.24 -23.59 -12.40
N ILE A 280 15.64 -23.07 -13.58
CA ILE A 280 16.81 -23.54 -14.32
C ILE A 280 18.08 -23.28 -13.52
N ILE A 281 18.33 -22.04 -13.09
CA ILE A 281 19.58 -21.67 -12.41
C ILE A 281 19.72 -22.35 -11.05
N ARG A 282 18.62 -22.64 -10.34
CA ARG A 282 18.64 -23.41 -9.08
C ARG A 282 19.06 -24.86 -9.28
N THR A 283 18.79 -25.42 -10.45
CA THR A 283 19.24 -26.76 -10.82
C THR A 283 20.69 -26.73 -11.29
N THR A 284 21.03 -25.76 -12.14
CA THR A 284 22.39 -25.59 -12.68
C THR A 284 23.40 -25.16 -11.61
N SER A 285 23.00 -24.47 -10.54
CA SER A 285 23.91 -24.04 -9.46
C SER A 285 24.61 -25.19 -8.74
N LYS A 286 24.05 -26.41 -8.85
CA LYS A 286 24.64 -27.65 -8.32
C LYS A 286 25.80 -28.19 -9.15
N GLN A 287 25.99 -27.67 -10.37
CA GLN A 287 27.07 -28.08 -11.26
C GLN A 287 28.36 -27.30 -10.92
N PRO A 288 29.54 -27.94 -10.96
CA PRO A 288 30.81 -27.26 -10.70
C PRO A 288 31.02 -26.06 -11.64
N GLY A 289 31.40 -24.91 -11.08
CA GLY A 289 31.59 -23.67 -11.82
C GLY A 289 30.32 -22.82 -11.94
N PHE A 290 29.17 -23.30 -11.50
CA PHE A 290 27.91 -22.53 -11.56
C PHE A 290 27.37 -22.18 -10.17
N GLU A 291 28.15 -22.36 -9.09
CA GLU A 291 27.69 -22.09 -7.73
C GLU A 291 27.25 -20.64 -7.50
N TYR A 292 27.79 -19.68 -8.25
CA TYR A 292 27.39 -18.27 -8.20
C TYR A 292 25.91 -18.05 -8.57
N LEU A 293 25.29 -19.00 -9.28
CA LEU A 293 23.88 -18.94 -9.67
C LEU A 293 22.94 -18.96 -8.45
N ASP A 294 23.37 -19.44 -7.28
CA ASP A 294 22.57 -19.32 -6.04
C ASP A 294 22.48 -17.87 -5.57
N VAL A 295 23.55 -17.08 -5.72
CA VAL A 295 23.52 -15.63 -5.44
C VAL A 295 22.57 -14.95 -6.43
N LEU A 296 22.69 -15.27 -7.72
CA LEU A 296 21.80 -14.75 -8.75
C LEU A 296 20.33 -15.11 -8.49
N TRP A 297 20.04 -16.34 -8.04
CA TRP A 297 18.69 -16.77 -7.68
C TRP A 297 18.10 -15.92 -6.55
N ASN A 298 18.88 -15.70 -5.49
CA ASN A 298 18.47 -14.84 -4.37
C ASN A 298 18.23 -13.39 -4.83
N HIS A 299 19.03 -12.88 -5.76
CA HIS A 299 18.85 -11.54 -6.33
C HIS A 299 17.57 -11.46 -7.17
N ILE A 300 17.30 -12.46 -8.02
CA ILE A 300 16.09 -12.48 -8.85
C ILE A 300 14.82 -12.59 -7.99
N ASP A 301 14.86 -13.25 -6.83
CA ASP A 301 13.71 -13.29 -5.90
C ASP A 301 13.29 -11.88 -5.40
N LEU A 302 14.24 -10.93 -5.34
CA LEU A 302 13.99 -9.53 -5.02
C LEU A 302 13.45 -8.71 -6.21
N ILE A 303 13.40 -9.27 -7.42
CA ILE A 303 12.90 -8.58 -8.63
C ILE A 303 11.38 -8.72 -8.70
N ALA A 304 10.69 -7.58 -8.68
CA ALA A 304 9.23 -7.49 -8.79
C ALA A 304 8.50 -8.41 -7.77
N ASN A 305 7.34 -8.92 -8.15
CA ASN A 305 6.57 -9.91 -7.39
C ASN A 305 6.37 -11.19 -8.21
N VAL A 306 5.92 -12.27 -7.56
CA VAL A 306 5.76 -13.61 -8.20
C VAL A 306 4.91 -13.56 -9.49
N PRO A 307 3.69 -12.99 -9.50
CA PRO A 307 2.91 -12.87 -10.74
C PRO A 307 3.63 -12.11 -11.87
N VAL A 308 4.38 -11.05 -11.54
CA VAL A 308 5.22 -10.35 -12.52
C VAL A 308 6.38 -11.21 -12.99
N ARG A 309 7.08 -11.94 -12.10
CA ARG A 309 8.18 -12.84 -12.47
C ARG A 309 7.72 -14.02 -13.33
N ASN A 310 6.50 -14.50 -13.11
CA ASN A 310 5.92 -15.57 -13.89
C ASN A 310 5.72 -15.18 -15.37
N SER A 311 5.53 -13.89 -15.65
CA SER A 311 5.22 -13.37 -16.99
C SER A 311 6.36 -12.56 -17.61
N GLY A 312 7.12 -11.82 -16.81
CA GLY A 312 8.22 -10.96 -17.26
C GLY A 312 9.43 -11.78 -17.67
N THR A 313 9.98 -11.50 -18.84
CA THR A 313 11.07 -12.27 -19.45
C THR A 313 12.42 -11.58 -19.32
N LEU A 314 13.50 -12.36 -19.48
CA LEU A 314 14.86 -11.81 -19.52
C LEU A 314 15.02 -10.76 -20.62
N ALA A 315 14.56 -11.07 -21.85
CA ALA A 315 14.54 -10.12 -22.96
C ALA A 315 13.72 -8.88 -22.62
N GLY A 316 12.51 -9.05 -22.07
CA GLY A 316 11.66 -7.93 -21.70
C GLY A 316 12.35 -6.98 -20.73
N ASN A 317 13.08 -7.50 -19.73
CA ASN A 317 13.85 -6.68 -18.80
C ASN A 317 14.98 -5.89 -19.48
N ILE A 318 15.75 -6.54 -20.36
CA ILE A 318 16.84 -5.89 -21.13
C ILE A 318 16.28 -4.90 -22.15
N SER A 319 15.13 -5.16 -22.77
CA SER A 319 14.46 -4.23 -23.68
C SER A 319 14.02 -2.95 -22.97
N ILE A 320 13.54 -3.05 -21.72
CA ILE A 320 13.25 -1.86 -20.91
C ILE A 320 14.53 -1.04 -20.70
N LYS A 321 15.63 -1.68 -20.30
CA LYS A 321 16.93 -1.00 -20.11
C LYS A 321 17.45 -0.36 -21.40
N LYS A 322 17.24 -1.01 -22.55
CA LYS A 322 17.64 -0.49 -23.86
C LYS A 322 16.85 0.75 -24.26
N GLN A 323 15.55 0.76 -23.99
CA GLN A 323 14.67 1.89 -24.29
C GLN A 323 14.80 3.03 -23.28
N ASN A 324 15.17 2.71 -22.05
CA ASN A 324 15.24 3.62 -20.91
C ASN A 324 16.58 3.41 -20.19
N PRO A 325 17.68 4.03 -20.65
CA PRO A 325 19.02 3.84 -20.10
C PRO A 325 19.15 4.18 -18.61
N GLU A 326 18.27 4.98 -18.05
CA GLU A 326 18.19 5.29 -16.63
C GLU A 326 17.61 4.15 -15.78
N PHE A 327 16.89 3.20 -16.39
CA PHE A 327 16.26 2.10 -15.66
C PHE A 327 17.30 1.28 -14.87
N PRO A 328 17.14 1.11 -13.54
CA PRO A 328 18.07 0.36 -12.70
C PRO A 328 17.81 -1.15 -12.83
N SER A 329 18.07 -1.73 -14.00
CA SER A 329 17.83 -3.15 -14.29
C SER A 329 18.74 -4.07 -13.47
N ASP A 330 18.12 -4.84 -12.58
CA ASP A 330 18.78 -5.87 -11.77
C ASP A 330 19.40 -6.98 -12.64
N ILE A 331 18.68 -7.43 -13.68
CA ILE A 331 19.15 -8.45 -14.60
C ILE A 331 20.36 -7.94 -15.38
N PHE A 332 20.29 -6.72 -15.91
CA PHE A 332 21.39 -6.12 -16.65
C PHE A 332 22.64 -5.98 -15.79
N ILE A 333 22.54 -5.37 -14.60
CA ILE A 333 23.72 -5.17 -13.73
C ILE A 333 24.34 -6.50 -13.31
N SER A 334 23.52 -7.49 -12.95
CA SER A 334 24.01 -8.83 -12.59
C SER A 334 24.68 -9.52 -13.78
N PHE A 335 24.07 -9.48 -14.96
CA PHE A 335 24.58 -10.15 -16.15
C PHE A 335 25.82 -9.43 -16.72
N GLU A 336 25.88 -8.10 -16.64
CA GLU A 336 27.05 -7.33 -17.07
C GLU A 336 28.25 -7.63 -16.17
N ALA A 337 28.06 -7.70 -14.84
CA ALA A 337 29.12 -8.12 -13.92
C ALA A 337 29.61 -9.56 -14.21
N LEU A 338 28.70 -10.46 -14.57
CA LEU A 338 28.99 -11.84 -14.97
C LEU A 338 29.47 -11.98 -16.43
N ASN A 339 29.75 -10.88 -17.14
CA ASN A 339 30.22 -10.86 -18.53
C ASN A 339 29.36 -11.73 -19.48
N VAL A 340 28.05 -11.76 -19.24
CA VAL A 340 27.09 -12.53 -20.04
C VAL A 340 27.11 -12.01 -21.47
N LYS A 341 27.20 -12.94 -22.42
CA LYS A 341 27.07 -12.63 -23.86
C LYS A 341 25.64 -12.85 -24.31
N VAL A 342 25.27 -12.23 -25.41
CA VAL A 342 23.98 -12.42 -26.06
C VAL A 342 24.16 -12.84 -27.49
N VAL A 343 23.31 -13.77 -27.93
CA VAL A 343 23.13 -14.11 -29.34
C VAL A 343 21.91 -13.33 -29.83
N ALA A 344 22.13 -12.45 -30.80
CA ALA A 344 21.09 -11.64 -31.42
C ALA A 344 20.96 -11.97 -32.91
N LEU A 345 19.75 -11.79 -33.44
CA LEU A 345 19.35 -12.16 -34.80
C LEU A 345 18.92 -10.92 -35.57
N LYS A 346 19.47 -10.73 -36.78
CA LYS A 346 18.96 -9.73 -37.75
C LYS A 346 17.90 -10.29 -38.70
N ASN A 347 17.96 -11.60 -38.93
CA ASN A 347 16.97 -12.39 -39.62
C ASN A 347 17.00 -13.80 -39.01
N ALA A 348 16.14 -14.71 -39.47
CA ALA A 348 16.01 -16.04 -38.87
C ALA A 348 17.29 -16.90 -38.89
N ALA A 349 18.28 -16.59 -39.75
CA ALA A 349 19.51 -17.38 -39.92
C ALA A 349 20.80 -16.65 -39.49
N ASP A 350 20.79 -15.32 -39.39
CA ASP A 350 21.97 -14.50 -39.08
C ASP A 350 22.13 -14.29 -37.58
N GLU A 351 22.80 -15.25 -36.91
CA GLU A 351 23.16 -15.17 -35.50
C GLU A 351 24.48 -14.42 -35.29
N LYS A 352 24.46 -13.43 -34.40
CA LYS A 352 25.65 -12.73 -33.94
C LYS A 352 25.73 -12.75 -32.43
N GLU A 353 26.82 -13.32 -31.92
CA GLU A 353 27.20 -13.17 -30.51
C GLU A 353 27.84 -11.80 -30.26
N MET A 354 27.44 -11.14 -29.19
CA MET A 354 28.00 -9.86 -28.73
C MET A 354 27.86 -9.70 -27.22
N SER A 355 28.51 -8.71 -26.63
CA SER A 355 28.28 -8.31 -25.24
C SER A 355 26.91 -7.65 -25.04
N LEU A 356 26.42 -7.64 -23.80
CA LEU A 356 25.21 -6.90 -23.45
C LEU A 356 25.35 -5.40 -23.74
N ALA A 357 26.47 -4.80 -23.37
CA ALA A 357 26.78 -3.40 -23.68
C ALA A 357 26.73 -3.10 -25.19
N GLU A 358 27.32 -3.95 -26.04
CA GLU A 358 27.21 -3.81 -27.50
C GLU A 358 25.76 -3.92 -27.97
N TYR A 359 24.99 -4.89 -27.45
CA TYR A 359 23.58 -5.04 -27.80
C TYR A 359 22.74 -3.81 -27.43
N LEU A 360 22.93 -3.26 -26.24
CA LEU A 360 22.29 -2.03 -25.78
C LEU A 360 22.64 -0.82 -26.67
N GLY A 361 23.88 -0.75 -27.16
CA GLY A 361 24.36 0.32 -28.04
C GLY A 361 23.89 0.22 -29.50
N THR A 362 23.19 -0.86 -29.91
CA THR A 362 22.67 -0.98 -31.28
C THR A 362 21.35 -0.22 -31.47
N ASN A 363 21.26 0.56 -32.55
CA ASN A 363 20.03 1.30 -32.92
C ASN A 363 19.04 0.48 -33.77
N ASP A 364 19.40 -0.76 -34.11
CA ASP A 364 18.54 -1.65 -34.89
C ASP A 364 17.37 -2.13 -34.02
N LYS A 365 16.18 -1.54 -34.24
CA LYS A 365 14.96 -1.88 -33.50
C LYS A 365 14.52 -3.32 -33.77
N LYS A 366 14.82 -3.87 -34.95
CA LYS A 366 14.40 -5.22 -35.38
C LYS A 366 15.41 -6.31 -34.99
N LEU A 367 16.50 -5.95 -34.30
CA LEU A 367 17.46 -6.91 -33.76
C LEU A 367 16.84 -7.72 -32.61
N VAL A 368 16.50 -8.97 -32.87
CA VAL A 368 15.85 -9.87 -31.91
C VAL A 368 16.88 -10.53 -31.02
N LEU A 369 16.65 -10.51 -29.71
CA LEU A 369 17.46 -11.23 -28.74
C LEU A 369 17.04 -12.70 -28.71
N LYS A 370 17.96 -13.65 -28.94
CA LYS A 370 17.68 -15.09 -28.97
C LYS A 370 18.08 -15.79 -27.68
N THR A 371 19.32 -15.58 -27.23
CA THR A 371 19.94 -16.37 -26.15
C THR A 371 20.86 -15.51 -25.30
N PHE A 372 20.86 -15.73 -23.99
CA PHE A 372 21.89 -15.27 -23.04
C PHE A 372 22.88 -16.41 -22.77
N VAL A 373 24.17 -16.12 -22.76
CA VAL A 373 25.26 -17.08 -22.58
C VAL A 373 26.06 -16.71 -21.33
N LEU A 374 25.83 -17.46 -20.25
CA LEU A 374 26.45 -17.27 -18.95
C LEU A 374 27.68 -18.18 -18.82
N PRO A 375 28.88 -17.65 -18.49
CA PRO A 375 30.07 -18.48 -18.28
C PRO A 375 30.03 -19.28 -16.97
N ALA A 376 30.84 -20.35 -16.89
CA ALA A 376 31.20 -20.98 -15.62
C ALA A 376 32.30 -20.17 -14.89
N TYR A 377 32.13 -20.01 -13.59
CA TYR A 377 33.04 -19.36 -12.65
C TYR A 377 33.36 -20.30 -11.47
N PRO A 378 34.44 -21.10 -11.55
CA PRO A 378 34.87 -21.98 -10.45
C PRO A 378 35.12 -21.21 -9.14
N LYS A 379 34.44 -21.59 -8.06
CA LYS A 379 34.47 -20.90 -6.76
C LYS A 379 35.84 -20.85 -6.07
N ASP A 380 36.79 -21.69 -6.49
CA ASP A 380 38.17 -21.68 -6.01
C ASP A 380 38.97 -20.49 -6.58
N LYS A 381 38.49 -19.89 -7.67
CA LYS A 381 39.12 -18.78 -8.37
C LYS A 381 38.26 -17.54 -8.44
N TYR A 382 36.94 -17.68 -8.39
CA TYR A 382 36.02 -16.56 -8.57
C TYR A 382 35.18 -16.33 -7.32
N ILE A 383 35.05 -15.07 -6.95
CA ILE A 383 34.06 -14.61 -5.96
C ILE A 383 33.08 -13.68 -6.66
N TYR A 384 31.79 -13.92 -6.43
CA TYR A 384 30.69 -13.16 -7.00
C TYR A 384 29.66 -12.84 -5.93
N GLU A 385 29.20 -11.60 -5.91
CA GLU A 385 28.05 -11.19 -5.11
C GLU A 385 27.24 -10.12 -5.84
N SER A 386 25.94 -10.09 -5.58
CA SER A 386 25.05 -9.04 -6.06
C SER A 386 24.18 -8.50 -4.93
N TYR A 387 23.80 -7.23 -5.05
CA TYR A 387 23.10 -6.47 -4.01
C TYR A 387 21.97 -5.66 -4.63
N LYS A 388 20.84 -5.63 -3.93
CA LYS A 388 19.69 -4.80 -4.28
C LYS A 388 19.12 -4.14 -3.02
N ILE A 389 19.29 -2.83 -2.89
CA ILE A 389 18.79 -2.08 -1.73
C ILE A 389 17.56 -1.30 -2.15
N MET A 390 16.47 -1.45 -1.41
CA MET A 390 15.13 -1.02 -1.80
C MET A 390 14.46 -0.19 -0.69
N PRO A 391 13.50 0.70 -1.03
CA PRO A 391 12.73 1.47 -0.05
C PRO A 391 11.83 0.63 0.88
N ARG A 392 11.55 -0.62 0.52
CA ARG A 392 10.79 -1.61 1.32
C ARG A 392 11.25 -3.03 0.98
N ALA A 393 10.89 -4.02 1.78
CA ALA A 393 11.45 -5.37 1.71
C ALA A 393 11.22 -6.11 0.37
N GLN A 394 10.11 -5.83 -0.34
CA GLN A 394 9.73 -6.54 -1.56
C GLN A 394 9.06 -5.63 -2.59
N ASN A 395 9.05 -6.06 -3.86
CA ASN A 395 8.31 -5.42 -4.96
C ASN A 395 8.58 -3.90 -5.06
N ALA A 396 9.85 -3.53 -5.03
CA ALA A 396 10.35 -2.19 -5.23
C ALA A 396 11.58 -2.21 -6.15
N HIS A 397 11.81 -1.11 -6.87
CA HIS A 397 13.07 -0.92 -7.60
C HIS A 397 14.17 -0.54 -6.61
N ALA A 398 15.41 -0.74 -7.02
CA ALA A 398 16.55 -0.46 -6.16
C ALA A 398 16.82 1.04 -6.07
N TYR A 399 17.21 1.53 -4.90
CA TYR A 399 17.93 2.79 -4.78
C TYR A 399 19.28 2.70 -5.50
N VAL A 400 20.02 1.62 -5.20
CA VAL A 400 21.22 1.19 -5.90
C VAL A 400 21.19 -0.33 -5.97
N ASN A 401 21.47 -0.87 -7.15
CA ASN A 401 21.84 -2.27 -7.30
C ASN A 401 23.30 -2.38 -7.72
N ALA A 402 23.94 -3.46 -7.34
CA ALA A 402 25.36 -3.67 -7.60
C ALA A 402 25.64 -5.14 -7.81
N ALA A 403 26.66 -5.45 -8.61
CA ALA A 403 27.14 -6.80 -8.80
C ALA A 403 28.67 -6.76 -9.03
N PHE A 404 29.39 -7.62 -8.32
CA PHE A 404 30.84 -7.63 -8.29
C PHE A 404 31.35 -9.04 -8.57
N LEU A 405 32.30 -9.16 -9.50
CA LEU A 405 32.98 -10.41 -9.82
C LEU A 405 34.50 -10.16 -9.77
N LEU A 406 35.20 -10.90 -8.92
CA LEU A 406 36.67 -10.93 -8.90
C LEU A 406 37.18 -12.33 -9.23
N GLU A 407 38.18 -12.41 -10.10
CA GLU A 407 39.04 -13.58 -10.26
C GLU A 407 40.27 -13.40 -9.37
N LEU A 408 40.56 -14.38 -8.52
CA LEU A 408 41.64 -14.37 -7.55
C LEU A 408 42.70 -15.43 -7.91
N GLU A 409 43.96 -15.08 -7.68
CA GLU A 409 45.08 -16.00 -7.65
C GLU A 409 45.19 -16.67 -6.27
N ALA A 410 46.05 -17.69 -6.15
CA ALA A 410 46.22 -18.46 -4.92
C ALA A 410 46.68 -17.62 -3.71
N ASP A 411 47.30 -16.46 -3.94
CA ASP A 411 47.74 -15.51 -2.92
C ASP A 411 46.71 -14.38 -2.66
N ASN A 412 45.48 -14.54 -3.16
CA ASN A 412 44.38 -13.56 -3.17
C ASN A 412 44.62 -12.32 -4.04
N LYS A 413 45.64 -12.27 -4.89
CA LYS A 413 45.76 -11.18 -5.87
C LYS A 413 44.63 -11.23 -6.89
N VAL A 414 44.07 -10.09 -7.22
CA VAL A 414 43.03 -10.00 -8.25
C VAL A 414 43.65 -10.15 -9.63
N LYS A 415 43.21 -11.13 -10.41
CA LYS A 415 43.59 -11.32 -11.80
C LYS A 415 42.67 -10.55 -12.76
N SER A 416 41.37 -10.51 -12.46
CA SER A 416 40.40 -9.71 -13.20
C SER A 416 39.27 -9.23 -12.27
N ALA A 417 38.70 -8.08 -12.56
CA ALA A 417 37.66 -7.45 -11.74
C ALA A 417 36.55 -6.86 -12.61
N ARG A 418 35.30 -7.04 -12.19
CA ARG A 418 34.11 -6.40 -12.77
C ARG A 418 33.26 -5.84 -11.64
N ILE A 419 33.22 -4.52 -11.52
CA ILE A 419 32.56 -3.79 -10.43
C ILE A 419 31.44 -2.95 -11.03
N CYS A 420 30.22 -3.50 -11.04
CA CYS A 420 29.07 -2.90 -11.72
C CYS A 420 28.07 -2.31 -10.73
N PHE A 421 27.52 -1.14 -11.07
CA PHE A 421 26.48 -0.44 -10.32
C PHE A 421 25.34 0.00 -11.24
N GLY A 422 24.12 0.03 -10.70
CA GLY A 422 22.97 0.70 -11.30
C GLY A 422 22.28 1.61 -10.28
N GLY A 423 21.46 2.53 -10.78
CA GLY A 423 20.85 3.59 -9.98
C GLY A 423 21.77 4.79 -9.70
N ILE A 424 22.95 4.86 -10.31
CA ILE A 424 23.87 6.01 -10.15
C ILE A 424 23.52 7.11 -11.16
N ARG A 425 23.78 6.86 -12.44
CA ARG A 425 23.38 7.71 -13.58
C ARG A 425 23.38 6.84 -14.85
N PRO A 426 22.69 7.22 -15.94
CA PRO A 426 22.47 6.34 -17.09
C PRO A 426 23.74 5.80 -17.77
N ASP A 427 24.82 6.59 -17.77
CA ASP A 427 26.12 6.27 -18.39
C ASP A 427 27.07 5.49 -17.48
N PHE A 428 26.78 5.38 -16.18
CA PHE A 428 27.68 4.76 -15.21
C PHE A 428 27.26 3.32 -14.90
N ILE A 429 28.02 2.37 -15.45
CA ILE A 429 27.83 0.93 -15.24
C ILE A 429 29.03 0.34 -14.53
N HIS A 430 30.24 0.50 -15.08
CA HIS A 430 31.48 -0.03 -14.53
C HIS A 430 32.26 1.01 -13.74
N ALA A 431 32.73 0.66 -12.54
CA ALA A 431 33.76 1.40 -11.84
C ALA A 431 35.16 1.04 -12.39
N SER A 432 35.41 1.26 -13.69
CA SER A 432 36.61 0.76 -14.39
C SER A 432 37.94 1.24 -13.82
N ALA A 433 37.94 2.40 -13.17
CA ALA A 433 39.12 2.92 -12.49
C ALA A 433 39.45 2.16 -11.19
N ILE A 434 38.47 1.51 -10.57
CA ILE A 434 38.64 0.59 -9.43
C ILE A 434 39.00 -0.80 -9.94
N GLU A 435 38.32 -1.29 -10.99
CA GLU A 435 38.66 -2.57 -11.62
C GLU A 435 40.15 -2.66 -11.98
N LYS A 436 40.69 -1.60 -12.61
CA LYS A 436 42.12 -1.49 -12.95
C LYS A 436 43.03 -1.36 -11.73
N LEU A 437 42.54 -0.76 -10.64
CA LEU A 437 43.32 -0.57 -9.42
C LEU A 437 43.52 -1.89 -8.67
N LEU A 438 42.52 -2.76 -8.67
CA LEU A 438 42.55 -4.03 -7.95
C LEU A 438 43.46 -5.07 -8.63
N VAL A 439 43.55 -5.06 -9.96
CA VAL A 439 44.33 -6.06 -10.72
C VAL A 439 45.80 -6.07 -10.30
N GLY A 440 46.31 -7.26 -9.98
CA GLY A 440 47.67 -7.51 -9.49
C GLY A 440 47.87 -7.26 -7.99
N GLN A 441 46.83 -6.83 -7.28
CA GLN A 441 46.89 -6.49 -5.84
C GLN A 441 45.98 -7.41 -5.03
N ASN A 442 46.26 -7.57 -3.74
CA ASN A 442 45.35 -8.25 -2.81
C ASN A 442 44.27 -7.25 -2.35
N PRO A 443 42.96 -7.49 -2.63
CA PRO A 443 41.88 -6.54 -2.38
C PRO A 443 41.63 -6.28 -0.89
N TYR A 444 42.27 -7.04 0.00
CA TYR A 444 42.11 -6.97 1.44
C TYR A 444 43.24 -6.23 2.16
N GLU A 445 44.28 -5.79 1.45
CA GLU A 445 45.36 -5.00 2.04
C GLU A 445 44.87 -3.61 2.48
N SER A 446 45.23 -3.20 3.69
CA SER A 446 44.68 -1.98 4.31
C SER A 446 44.93 -0.69 3.50
N SER A 447 46.13 -0.56 2.92
CA SER A 447 46.48 0.58 2.04
C SER A 447 45.65 0.61 0.76
N LEU A 448 45.42 -0.56 0.15
CA LEU A 448 44.62 -0.68 -1.06
C LEU A 448 43.14 -0.41 -0.78
N VAL A 449 42.61 -0.87 0.36
CA VAL A 449 41.23 -0.58 0.79
C VAL A 449 41.00 0.92 0.90
N GLU A 450 41.91 1.64 1.58
CA GLU A 450 41.85 3.10 1.73
C GLU A 450 41.92 3.82 0.38
N GLN A 451 42.86 3.42 -0.49
CA GLN A 451 42.99 3.98 -1.83
C GLN A 451 41.74 3.71 -2.68
N THR A 452 41.16 2.52 -2.54
CA THR A 452 39.98 2.11 -3.31
C THR A 452 38.77 2.94 -2.94
N PHE A 453 38.47 3.16 -1.65
CA PHE A 453 37.29 3.91 -1.25
C PHE A 453 37.43 5.42 -1.46
N THR A 454 38.63 5.98 -1.28
CA THR A 454 38.91 7.37 -1.66
C THR A 454 38.59 7.59 -3.15
N LYS A 455 39.06 6.68 -4.01
CA LYS A 455 38.85 6.79 -5.46
C LYS A 455 37.42 6.45 -5.87
N LEU A 456 36.77 5.50 -5.20
CA LEU A 456 35.40 5.10 -5.51
C LEU A 456 34.42 6.23 -5.21
N GLU A 457 34.59 6.91 -4.08
CA GLU A 457 33.80 8.08 -3.70
C GLU A 457 33.86 9.20 -4.77
N ASP A 458 35.04 9.46 -5.32
CA ASP A 458 35.23 10.42 -6.42
C ASP A 458 34.55 9.99 -7.75
N LEU A 459 34.41 8.69 -7.99
CA LEU A 459 33.85 8.14 -9.23
C LEU A 459 32.32 8.08 -9.20
N ILE A 460 31.74 7.73 -8.05
CA ILE A 460 30.30 7.58 -7.87
C ILE A 460 29.67 8.96 -7.71
N LYS A 461 29.20 9.51 -8.83
CA LYS A 461 28.45 10.78 -8.89
C LYS A 461 27.05 10.49 -9.42
N PRO A 462 26.08 10.19 -8.54
CA PRO A 462 24.71 10.00 -8.98
C PRO A 462 24.11 11.30 -9.51
N ASP A 463 23.18 11.20 -10.46
CA ASP A 463 22.39 12.33 -10.94
C ASP A 463 21.37 12.79 -9.89
N GLU A 464 20.83 14.01 -9.99
CA GLU A 464 19.74 14.46 -9.11
C GLU A 464 18.42 14.43 -9.89
N VAL A 465 17.61 13.40 -9.65
CA VAL A 465 16.34 13.18 -10.34
C VAL A 465 15.29 12.81 -9.31
N LEU A 466 14.27 13.65 -9.14
CA LEU A 466 13.14 13.32 -8.28
C LEU A 466 12.20 12.33 -9.01
N PRO A 467 11.58 11.36 -8.32
CA PRO A 467 11.56 11.16 -6.87
C PRO A 467 12.61 10.17 -6.36
N ASP A 468 13.72 9.96 -7.07
CA ASP A 468 14.77 9.05 -6.63
C ASP A 468 15.49 9.63 -5.40
N ALA A 469 16.14 8.75 -4.64
CA ALA A 469 16.89 9.17 -3.45
C ALA A 469 18.05 10.10 -3.80
N SER A 470 18.50 10.90 -2.82
CA SER A 470 19.52 11.92 -3.09
C SER A 470 20.83 11.32 -3.62
N PRO A 471 21.60 12.10 -4.40
CA PRO A 471 22.94 11.72 -4.80
C PRO A 471 23.85 11.37 -3.63
N ALA A 472 23.72 12.09 -2.50
CA ALA A 472 24.51 11.87 -1.30
C ALA A 472 24.29 10.45 -0.74
N TYR A 473 23.03 10.02 -0.64
CA TYR A 473 22.71 8.67 -0.19
C TYR A 473 23.17 7.61 -1.18
N ARG A 474 22.85 7.76 -2.46
CA ARG A 474 23.21 6.77 -3.48
C ARG A 474 24.74 6.57 -3.59
N SER A 475 25.52 7.62 -3.41
CA SER A 475 26.98 7.53 -3.38
C SER A 475 27.50 6.75 -2.16
N LYS A 476 27.05 7.11 -0.95
CA LYS A 476 27.39 6.39 0.29
C LYS A 476 26.96 4.92 0.21
N LEU A 477 25.76 4.66 -0.31
CA LEU A 477 25.21 3.32 -0.47
C LEU A 477 26.07 2.47 -1.42
N ALA A 478 26.44 2.97 -2.59
CA ALA A 478 27.29 2.25 -3.54
C ALA A 478 28.64 1.87 -2.91
N CYS A 479 29.27 2.81 -2.20
CA CYS A 479 30.51 2.54 -1.47
C CYS A 479 30.30 1.50 -0.37
N GLY A 480 29.23 1.63 0.41
CA GLY A 480 28.85 0.68 1.46
C GLY A 480 28.64 -0.75 0.93
N LEU A 481 28.03 -0.91 -0.24
CA LEU A 481 27.84 -2.20 -0.89
C LEU A 481 29.16 -2.85 -1.31
N PHE A 482 30.10 -2.08 -1.88
CA PHE A 482 31.41 -2.62 -2.24
C PHE A 482 32.25 -2.97 -0.99
N TYR A 483 32.16 -2.17 0.07
CA TYR A 483 32.81 -2.50 1.35
C TYR A 483 32.25 -3.76 1.98
N LYS A 484 30.95 -3.93 1.91
CA LYS A 484 30.22 -5.13 2.34
C LYS A 484 30.66 -6.39 1.59
N PHE A 485 30.93 -6.28 0.30
CA PHE A 485 31.53 -7.35 -0.50
C PHE A 485 32.92 -7.74 0.00
N LEU A 486 33.80 -6.76 0.24
CA LEU A 486 35.14 -7.02 0.77
C LEU A 486 35.08 -7.68 2.16
N LEU A 487 34.22 -7.19 3.06
CA LEU A 487 34.04 -7.78 4.39
C LEU A 487 33.52 -9.23 4.34
N LYS A 488 32.68 -9.57 3.36
CA LYS A 488 32.12 -10.92 3.20
C LYS A 488 33.17 -11.95 2.77
N HIS A 489 34.07 -11.55 1.86
CA HIS A 489 35.01 -12.48 1.22
C HIS A 489 36.46 -12.39 1.75
N ALA A 490 36.80 -11.35 2.51
CA ALA A 490 38.09 -11.25 3.18
C ALA A 490 38.30 -12.44 4.14
N PRO A 491 39.53 -12.99 4.23
CA PRO A 491 39.85 -14.01 5.23
C PRO A 491 39.47 -13.54 6.63
N VAL A 492 38.99 -14.42 7.51
CA VAL A 492 38.53 -14.05 8.87
C VAL A 492 39.62 -13.37 9.70
N ALA A 493 40.89 -13.72 9.47
CA ALA A 493 42.05 -13.08 10.09
C ALA A 493 42.30 -11.65 9.57
N GLU A 494 41.75 -11.32 8.40
CA GLU A 494 41.80 -9.99 7.78
C GLU A 494 40.67 -9.07 8.23
N VAL A 495 39.64 -9.59 8.91
CA VAL A 495 38.47 -8.82 9.35
C VAL A 495 38.38 -8.71 10.87
N GLY A 496 38.52 -7.49 11.38
CA GLY A 496 38.32 -7.15 12.78
C GLY A 496 36.92 -7.55 13.24
N GLU A 497 36.81 -8.13 14.44
CA GLU A 497 35.58 -8.76 14.94
C GLU A 497 34.35 -7.82 14.86
N LYS A 498 34.54 -6.55 15.24
CA LYS A 498 33.50 -5.52 15.21
C LYS A 498 32.95 -5.20 13.81
N PHE A 499 33.72 -5.47 12.76
CA PHE A 499 33.34 -5.16 11.37
C PHE A 499 32.67 -6.33 10.65
N ARG A 500 32.77 -7.56 11.18
CA ARG A 500 32.26 -8.78 10.53
C ARG A 500 30.77 -8.69 10.19
N SER A 501 29.98 -8.06 11.05
CA SER A 501 28.54 -7.90 10.81
C SER A 501 28.23 -7.10 9.54
N GLY A 502 29.16 -6.25 9.08
CA GLY A 502 28.97 -5.42 7.89
C GLY A 502 29.04 -6.21 6.58
N GLY A 503 29.53 -7.45 6.57
CA GLY A 503 29.57 -8.28 5.36
C GLY A 503 28.20 -8.89 4.97
N GLN A 504 27.31 -9.13 5.95
CA GLN A 504 26.06 -9.86 5.75
C GLN A 504 24.87 -8.93 5.55
N ILE A 505 23.94 -9.28 4.64
CA ILE A 505 22.68 -8.53 4.48
C ILE A 505 21.75 -8.98 5.60
N LEU A 506 20.89 -8.10 6.11
CA LEU A 506 19.88 -8.50 7.09
C LEU A 506 19.06 -9.69 6.56
N GLN A 507 19.13 -10.81 7.28
CA GLN A 507 18.33 -11.99 7.00
C GLN A 507 17.08 -11.95 7.86
N ARG A 508 15.91 -11.93 7.22
CA ARG A 508 14.62 -11.89 7.89
C ARG A 508 14.14 -13.34 8.18
N PRO A 509 13.93 -13.73 9.45
CA PRO A 509 13.26 -14.99 9.79
C PRO A 509 11.78 -14.98 9.39
N LEU A 510 11.10 -16.12 9.55
CA LEU A 510 9.64 -16.19 9.41
C LEU A 510 8.94 -15.29 10.42
N SER A 511 7.87 -14.61 10.00
CA SER A 511 7.04 -13.85 10.94
C SER A 511 6.24 -14.77 11.87
N SER A 512 5.89 -14.24 13.04
CA SER A 512 5.06 -14.88 14.06
C SER A 512 4.31 -13.80 14.84
N GLY A 513 3.30 -14.20 15.62
CA GLY A 513 2.64 -13.27 16.51
C GLY A 513 1.90 -13.96 17.64
N LEU A 514 1.51 -13.16 18.63
CA LEU A 514 0.78 -13.59 19.81
C LEU A 514 -0.37 -12.62 20.07
N GLN A 515 -1.59 -13.13 20.20
CA GLN A 515 -2.77 -12.33 20.52
C GLN A 515 -3.33 -12.77 21.87
N VAL A 516 -3.43 -11.84 22.82
CA VAL A 516 -3.91 -12.10 24.17
C VAL A 516 -5.12 -11.23 24.45
N PHE A 517 -6.27 -11.83 24.73
CA PHE A 517 -7.51 -11.13 25.04
C PHE A 517 -8.41 -11.99 25.94
N GLN A 518 -9.38 -11.35 26.61
CA GLN A 518 -10.42 -12.02 27.39
C GLN A 518 -11.79 -11.81 26.74
N THR A 519 -12.70 -12.75 27.00
CA THR A 519 -14.11 -12.68 26.60
C THR A 519 -15.00 -12.98 27.79
N GLN A 520 -16.26 -12.50 27.76
CA GLN A 520 -17.24 -12.81 28.80
C GLN A 520 -18.33 -13.71 28.24
N LYS A 521 -18.20 -15.02 28.48
CA LYS A 521 -19.17 -16.03 27.98
C LYS A 521 -20.64 -15.71 28.32
N LYS A 522 -20.90 -15.08 29.47
CA LYS A 522 -22.25 -14.65 29.87
C LYS A 522 -22.87 -13.58 28.96
N ASN A 523 -22.04 -12.82 28.22
CA ASN A 523 -22.47 -11.75 27.33
C ASN A 523 -22.55 -12.22 25.88
N TYR A 524 -22.26 -13.50 25.58
CA TYR A 524 -22.29 -14.01 24.20
C TYR A 524 -23.68 -13.82 23.56
N PRO A 525 -23.74 -13.51 22.25
CA PRO A 525 -22.62 -13.42 21.31
C PRO A 525 -21.82 -12.10 21.39
N VAL A 526 -22.22 -11.11 22.19
CA VAL A 526 -21.36 -9.94 22.48
C VAL A 526 -20.13 -10.41 23.25
N THR A 527 -18.95 -9.89 22.90
CA THR A 527 -17.62 -10.34 23.37
C THR A 527 -17.11 -11.66 22.83
N GLN A 528 -17.96 -12.43 22.14
CA GLN A 528 -17.50 -13.64 21.51
C GLN A 528 -16.56 -13.26 20.36
N ALA A 529 -15.40 -13.92 20.30
CA ALA A 529 -14.55 -13.87 19.13
C ALA A 529 -15.24 -14.66 18.01
N VAL A 530 -15.93 -13.94 17.13
CA VAL A 530 -16.67 -14.50 16.00
C VAL A 530 -16.01 -14.11 14.70
N GLU A 531 -16.18 -14.95 13.69
CA GLU A 531 -15.81 -14.62 12.32
C GLU A 531 -16.56 -13.37 11.86
N LYS A 532 -15.89 -12.51 11.10
CA LYS A 532 -16.55 -11.37 10.44
C LYS A 532 -17.69 -11.88 9.54
N VAL A 533 -18.89 -11.32 9.68
CA VAL A 533 -20.09 -11.80 8.96
C VAL A 533 -19.96 -11.73 7.44
N GLU A 534 -19.15 -10.82 6.89
CA GLU A 534 -18.83 -10.76 5.46
C GLU A 534 -17.54 -11.51 5.07
N GLY A 535 -16.84 -12.14 6.02
CA GLY A 535 -15.49 -12.70 5.80
C GLY A 535 -15.44 -13.68 4.63
N MET A 536 -16.32 -14.69 4.62
CA MET A 536 -16.39 -15.68 3.55
C MET A 536 -16.62 -15.07 2.16
N ILE A 537 -17.62 -14.18 2.02
CA ILE A 537 -17.96 -13.57 0.72
C ILE A 537 -16.88 -12.58 0.25
N GLN A 538 -16.14 -11.97 1.18
CA GLN A 538 -14.99 -11.14 0.85
C GLN A 538 -13.85 -12.00 0.30
N CYS A 539 -13.54 -13.13 0.95
CA CYS A 539 -12.47 -14.02 0.52
C CYS A 539 -12.79 -14.75 -0.78
N SER A 540 -14.05 -15.09 -1.07
CA SER A 540 -14.47 -15.64 -2.36
C SER A 540 -14.57 -14.60 -3.47
N GLY A 541 -14.66 -13.31 -3.10
CA GLY A 541 -14.88 -12.18 -4.00
C GLY A 541 -16.34 -12.00 -4.45
N GLU A 542 -17.28 -12.71 -3.83
CA GLU A 542 -18.72 -12.47 -3.94
C GLU A 542 -19.15 -11.13 -3.34
N ALA A 543 -18.34 -10.56 -2.45
CA ALA A 543 -18.57 -9.24 -1.90
C ALA A 543 -18.58 -8.17 -3.01
N THR A 544 -19.73 -7.52 -3.15
CA THR A 544 -19.96 -6.40 -4.07
C THR A 544 -19.49 -5.06 -3.47
N TYR A 545 -18.78 -4.30 -4.29
CA TYR A 545 -18.34 -2.92 -4.06
C TYR A 545 -18.98 -1.98 -5.07
N MET A 546 -18.69 -0.67 -5.02
CA MET A 546 -19.37 0.30 -5.91
C MET A 546 -19.08 0.02 -7.38
N ASN A 547 -17.85 -0.40 -7.69
CA ASN A 547 -17.49 -0.77 -9.05
C ASN A 547 -18.10 -2.10 -9.53
N ASP A 548 -18.81 -2.83 -8.68
CA ASP A 548 -19.48 -4.09 -9.03
C ASP A 548 -20.99 -3.91 -9.24
N VAL A 549 -21.53 -2.70 -9.03
CA VAL A 549 -22.96 -2.40 -9.25
C VAL A 549 -23.30 -2.66 -10.72
N LEU A 550 -24.34 -3.45 -10.98
CA LEU A 550 -24.79 -3.73 -12.33
C LEU A 550 -25.51 -2.53 -12.95
N THR A 551 -25.26 -2.29 -14.23
CA THR A 551 -25.87 -1.21 -15.02
C THR A 551 -26.28 -1.72 -16.41
N THR A 552 -27.00 -0.91 -17.18
CA THR A 552 -27.45 -1.26 -18.54
C THR A 552 -26.35 -1.06 -19.58
N SER A 553 -26.51 -1.65 -20.77
CA SER A 553 -25.51 -1.61 -21.85
C SER A 553 -25.20 -0.21 -22.40
N ASN A 554 -26.05 0.79 -22.14
CA ASN A 554 -25.82 2.19 -22.49
C ASN A 554 -25.07 2.99 -21.40
N THR A 555 -24.43 2.34 -20.42
CA THR A 555 -23.60 3.02 -19.41
C THR A 555 -22.47 3.83 -20.05
N LEU A 556 -22.15 4.98 -19.46
CA LEU A 556 -21.04 5.84 -19.85
C LEU A 556 -19.95 5.87 -18.79
N HIS A 557 -18.73 6.20 -19.20
CA HIS A 557 -17.55 6.25 -18.34
C HIS A 557 -16.91 7.63 -18.35
N CYS A 558 -16.28 7.99 -17.23
CA CYS A 558 -15.73 9.32 -17.03
C CYS A 558 -14.25 9.32 -16.65
N ALA A 559 -13.55 10.40 -17.03
CA ALA A 559 -12.22 10.74 -16.56
C ALA A 559 -12.10 12.27 -16.38
N PHE A 560 -11.40 12.71 -15.34
CA PHE A 560 -11.12 14.14 -15.16
C PHE A 560 -10.13 14.66 -16.19
N VAL A 561 -10.29 15.93 -16.56
CA VAL A 561 -9.28 16.75 -17.23
C VAL A 561 -8.66 17.66 -16.18
N GLY A 562 -7.35 17.51 -15.93
CA GLY A 562 -6.63 18.29 -14.93
C GLY A 562 -6.01 19.57 -15.49
N ALA A 563 -6.10 20.66 -14.74
CA ALA A 563 -5.33 21.88 -14.99
C ALA A 563 -3.93 21.77 -14.37
N THR A 564 -2.89 22.13 -15.12
CA THR A 564 -1.49 21.81 -14.80
C THR A 564 -0.61 23.02 -14.49
N LYS A 565 -1.05 24.24 -14.81
CA LYS A 565 -0.28 25.48 -14.56
C LYS A 565 -0.74 26.15 -13.28
N VAL A 566 -0.09 25.80 -12.17
CA VAL A 566 -0.41 26.33 -10.83
C VAL A 566 -0.12 27.82 -10.74
N GLY A 567 -1.01 28.58 -10.10
CA GLY A 567 -0.91 30.04 -9.97
C GLY A 567 -1.41 30.83 -11.19
N SER A 568 -1.74 30.14 -12.29
CA SER A 568 -2.34 30.73 -13.50
C SER A 568 -3.87 30.66 -13.46
N THR A 569 -4.54 31.56 -14.18
CA THR A 569 -5.99 31.49 -14.42
C THR A 569 -6.26 30.82 -15.76
N ILE A 570 -7.27 29.93 -15.80
CA ILE A 570 -7.74 29.30 -17.04
C ILE A 570 -8.40 30.37 -17.94
N ASP A 571 -7.87 30.56 -19.15
CA ASP A 571 -8.44 31.48 -20.14
C ASP A 571 -9.53 30.79 -20.97
N SER A 572 -9.25 29.57 -21.42
CA SER A 572 -10.19 28.75 -22.18
C SER A 572 -9.82 27.26 -22.15
N ILE A 573 -10.81 26.40 -22.36
CA ILE A 573 -10.66 24.94 -22.46
C ILE A 573 -11.20 24.48 -23.81
N ASP A 574 -10.35 23.87 -24.63
CA ASP A 574 -10.66 23.32 -25.95
C ASP A 574 -10.63 21.79 -25.91
N ALA A 575 -11.81 21.18 -25.96
CA ALA A 575 -11.99 19.73 -26.00
C ALA A 575 -12.26 19.19 -27.43
N SER A 576 -12.12 20.02 -28.48
CA SER A 576 -12.49 19.64 -29.85
C SER A 576 -11.78 18.38 -30.36
N GLU A 577 -10.48 18.24 -30.09
CA GLU A 577 -9.70 17.05 -30.48
C GLU A 577 -10.10 15.79 -29.70
N ALA A 578 -10.45 15.95 -28.42
CA ALA A 578 -10.96 14.86 -27.60
C ALA A 578 -12.34 14.40 -28.09
N LEU A 579 -13.22 15.33 -28.44
CA LEU A 579 -14.59 15.05 -28.94
C LEU A 579 -14.61 14.41 -30.33
N LYS A 580 -13.54 14.56 -31.12
CA LYS A 580 -13.39 13.85 -32.41
C LYS A 580 -13.04 12.37 -32.24
N GLN A 581 -12.60 11.94 -31.06
CA GLN A 581 -12.19 10.56 -30.85
C GLN A 581 -13.39 9.60 -30.86
N PRO A 582 -13.29 8.43 -31.52
CA PRO A 582 -14.34 7.42 -31.51
C PRO A 582 -14.73 7.01 -30.08
N GLY A 583 -16.03 6.99 -29.80
CA GLY A 583 -16.59 6.60 -28.51
C GLY A 583 -16.59 7.70 -27.44
N VAL A 584 -16.02 8.88 -27.70
CA VAL A 584 -16.19 10.06 -26.83
C VAL A 584 -17.54 10.71 -27.12
N ILE A 585 -18.29 11.01 -26.07
CA ILE A 585 -19.69 11.44 -26.14
C ILE A 585 -19.85 12.92 -25.77
N ALA A 586 -19.17 13.36 -24.71
CA ALA A 586 -19.31 14.71 -24.20
C ALA A 586 -18.08 15.15 -23.40
N PHE A 587 -17.98 16.46 -23.21
CA PHE A 587 -17.09 17.11 -22.27
C PHE A 587 -17.92 18.13 -21.48
N TYR A 588 -17.78 18.15 -20.16
CA TYR A 588 -18.40 19.15 -19.29
C TYR A 588 -17.36 19.85 -18.43
N SER A 589 -17.53 21.15 -18.20
CA SER A 589 -16.72 21.96 -17.27
C SER A 589 -17.61 22.77 -16.34
N ALA A 590 -17.02 23.72 -15.59
CA ALA A 590 -17.75 24.56 -14.65
C ALA A 590 -18.99 25.26 -15.27
N LYS A 591 -18.94 25.63 -16.56
CA LYS A 591 -20.04 26.29 -17.27
C LYS A 591 -21.29 25.42 -17.45
N ASP A 592 -21.14 24.10 -17.32
CA ASP A 592 -22.22 23.14 -17.56
C ASP A 592 -22.97 22.76 -16.28
N ILE A 593 -22.45 23.16 -15.11
CA ILE A 593 -23.06 22.96 -13.80
C ILE A 593 -24.27 23.92 -13.66
N PRO A 594 -25.50 23.42 -13.43
CA PRO A 594 -26.68 24.28 -13.32
C PRO A 594 -26.79 25.02 -11.98
N GLY A 595 -26.28 24.43 -10.90
CA GLY A 595 -26.30 24.99 -9.54
C GLY A 595 -24.92 25.39 -9.03
N THR A 596 -24.58 25.00 -7.81
CA THR A 596 -23.31 25.41 -7.17
C THR A 596 -22.12 24.56 -7.62
N ASN A 597 -21.05 25.20 -8.07
CA ASN A 597 -19.77 24.54 -8.37
C ASN A 597 -18.97 24.27 -7.09
N THR A 598 -19.42 23.36 -6.24
CA THR A 598 -18.67 22.93 -5.04
C THR A 598 -18.90 21.46 -4.72
N PHE A 599 -17.86 20.75 -4.28
CA PHE A 599 -17.98 19.39 -3.75
C PHE A 599 -17.82 19.32 -2.22
N CYS A 600 -17.59 20.46 -1.58
CA CYS A 600 -17.66 20.64 -0.13
C CYS A 600 -18.85 21.55 0.22
N GLU A 601 -19.74 21.07 1.08
CA GLU A 601 -21.00 21.75 1.41
C GLU A 601 -20.77 22.92 2.39
N PRO A 602 -20.96 24.19 1.99
CA PRO A 602 -20.68 25.32 2.87
C PRO A 602 -21.60 25.37 4.09
N SER A 603 -22.84 24.87 3.98
CA SER A 603 -23.75 24.79 5.14
C SER A 603 -23.26 23.81 6.23
N PHE A 604 -22.27 22.97 5.93
CA PHE A 604 -21.62 22.06 6.88
C PHE A 604 -20.34 22.69 7.47
N GLY A 605 -20.07 23.97 7.21
CA GLY A 605 -18.94 24.72 7.75
C GLY A 605 -17.66 24.65 6.90
N PHE A 606 -17.75 24.19 5.66
CA PHE A 606 -16.60 24.11 4.75
C PHE A 606 -16.49 25.36 3.85
N GLU A 607 -15.25 25.70 3.50
CA GLU A 607 -14.97 26.60 2.39
C GLU A 607 -15.31 25.94 1.05
N VAL A 608 -15.56 26.77 0.03
CA VAL A 608 -15.87 26.30 -1.32
C VAL A 608 -14.63 25.68 -1.95
N GLU A 609 -14.76 24.42 -2.36
CA GLU A 609 -13.80 23.74 -3.23
C GLU A 609 -14.53 23.31 -4.50
N GLU A 610 -14.09 23.85 -5.64
CA GLU A 610 -14.80 23.69 -6.90
C GLU A 610 -14.78 22.25 -7.43
N ILE A 611 -15.91 21.81 -8.00
CA ILE A 611 -15.97 20.51 -8.69
C ILE A 611 -15.06 20.56 -9.91
N PHE A 612 -15.20 21.63 -10.70
CA PHE A 612 -14.33 21.95 -11.83
C PHE A 612 -13.76 23.36 -11.66
N CYS A 613 -12.44 23.49 -11.68
CA CYS A 613 -11.72 24.75 -11.63
C CYS A 613 -12.24 25.70 -12.72
N SER A 614 -12.81 26.82 -12.30
CA SER A 614 -13.40 27.82 -13.19
C SER A 614 -12.49 29.02 -13.46
N GLY A 615 -11.34 29.10 -12.78
CA GLY A 615 -10.43 30.23 -12.84
C GLY A 615 -9.00 29.90 -12.39
N LEU A 616 -8.60 30.41 -11.22
CA LEU A 616 -7.25 30.26 -10.69
C LEU A 616 -6.95 28.80 -10.32
N VAL A 617 -5.93 28.24 -10.95
CA VAL A 617 -5.43 26.88 -10.68
C VAL A 617 -4.64 26.89 -9.37
N ARG A 618 -5.15 26.20 -8.37
CA ARG A 618 -4.60 26.16 -7.00
C ARG A 618 -3.54 25.10 -6.79
N HIS A 619 -3.61 24.02 -7.56
CA HIS A 619 -2.66 22.93 -7.51
C HIS A 619 -2.60 22.20 -8.85
N SER A 620 -1.54 21.42 -9.07
CA SER A 620 -1.39 20.64 -10.29
C SER A 620 -2.46 19.55 -10.38
N GLU A 621 -2.92 19.25 -11.59
CA GLU A 621 -4.00 18.30 -11.89
C GLU A 621 -5.33 18.61 -11.20
N GLN A 622 -5.58 19.87 -10.84
CA GLN A 622 -6.89 20.30 -10.33
C GLN A 622 -7.95 20.06 -11.41
N PRO A 623 -9.02 19.27 -11.14
CA PRO A 623 -10.01 18.97 -12.17
C PRO A 623 -10.64 20.25 -12.74
N ALA A 624 -10.55 20.45 -14.04
CA ALA A 624 -11.13 21.57 -14.79
C ALA A 624 -12.33 21.15 -15.66
N GLY A 625 -12.54 19.84 -15.81
CA GLY A 625 -13.68 19.27 -16.49
C GLY A 625 -13.70 17.74 -16.44
N VAL A 626 -14.68 17.14 -17.09
CA VAL A 626 -14.86 15.69 -17.20
C VAL A 626 -15.11 15.28 -18.64
N ILE A 627 -14.34 14.31 -19.13
CA ILE A 627 -14.59 13.61 -20.40
C ILE A 627 -15.56 12.46 -20.16
N VAL A 628 -16.47 12.26 -21.11
CA VAL A 628 -17.45 11.18 -21.10
C VAL A 628 -17.26 10.32 -22.34
N ALA A 629 -17.10 9.01 -22.16
CA ALA A 629 -16.91 8.06 -23.26
C ALA A 629 -17.67 6.74 -23.04
N LEU A 630 -17.67 5.88 -24.05
CA LEU A 630 -18.29 4.54 -23.99
C LEU A 630 -17.51 3.56 -23.09
N THR A 631 -16.20 3.79 -22.89
CA THR A 631 -15.34 2.97 -22.03
C THR A 631 -14.42 3.85 -21.17
N ALA A 632 -13.94 3.31 -20.05
CA ALA A 632 -13.03 4.04 -19.15
C ALA A 632 -11.69 4.38 -19.84
N ASP A 633 -11.13 3.46 -20.63
CA ASP A 633 -9.89 3.68 -21.37
C ASP A 633 -10.02 4.81 -22.41
N GLN A 634 -11.12 4.84 -23.18
CA GLN A 634 -11.41 5.97 -24.09
C GLN A 634 -11.53 7.29 -23.34
N ALA A 635 -12.19 7.31 -22.17
CA ALA A 635 -12.30 8.53 -21.37
C ALA A 635 -10.92 9.03 -20.90
N HIS A 636 -10.07 8.13 -20.39
CA HIS A 636 -8.71 8.48 -19.95
C HIS A 636 -7.80 8.95 -21.09
N ARG A 637 -7.87 8.31 -22.28
CA ARG A 637 -7.09 8.73 -23.45
C ARG A 637 -7.55 10.10 -23.95
N ALA A 638 -8.85 10.30 -24.08
CA ALA A 638 -9.42 11.55 -24.57
C ALA A 638 -9.23 12.72 -23.58
N ALA A 639 -9.18 12.46 -22.27
CA ALA A 639 -8.87 13.49 -21.27
C ALA A 639 -7.51 14.18 -21.52
N LYS A 640 -6.51 13.45 -22.05
CA LYS A 640 -5.19 14.00 -22.38
C LYS A 640 -5.17 14.86 -23.64
N LEU A 641 -6.22 14.82 -24.46
CA LEU A 641 -6.33 15.58 -25.71
C LEU A 641 -6.99 16.95 -25.50
N VAL A 642 -7.59 17.19 -24.34
CA VAL A 642 -8.19 18.48 -24.00
C VAL A 642 -7.08 19.49 -23.73
N ARG A 643 -7.12 20.61 -24.45
CA ARG A 643 -6.13 21.69 -24.34
C ARG A 643 -6.68 22.79 -23.43
N ILE A 644 -5.90 23.16 -22.44
CA ILE A 644 -6.21 24.28 -21.54
C ILE A 644 -5.22 25.40 -21.84
N SER A 645 -5.75 26.59 -22.08
CA SER A 645 -4.96 27.82 -22.21
C SER A 645 -4.98 28.57 -20.89
N TYR A 646 -3.83 29.17 -20.55
CA TYR A 646 -3.60 29.80 -19.26
C TYR A 646 -3.06 31.20 -19.43
N SER A 647 -3.52 32.11 -18.59
CA SER A 647 -2.85 33.39 -18.37
C SER A 647 -1.58 33.18 -17.55
N ASN A 648 -0.60 34.07 -17.71
CA ASN A 648 0.62 34.02 -16.90
C ASN A 648 0.27 34.18 -15.41
N PRO A 649 0.95 33.44 -14.52
CA PRO A 649 0.82 33.68 -13.09
C PRO A 649 1.27 35.11 -12.76
N SER A 650 0.86 35.62 -11.61
CA SER A 650 1.41 36.88 -11.08
C SER A 650 2.94 36.82 -11.05
N SER A 651 3.62 37.94 -11.35
CA SER A 651 5.09 38.03 -11.30
C SER A 651 5.66 37.66 -9.94
N ASP A 652 4.87 37.82 -8.89
CA ASP A 652 5.28 37.61 -7.51
C ASP A 652 4.95 36.19 -7.01
N PHE A 653 4.26 35.38 -7.83
CA PHE A 653 3.87 34.02 -7.47
C PHE A 653 5.10 33.10 -7.36
N LYS A 654 5.24 32.44 -6.21
CA LYS A 654 6.23 31.39 -5.97
C LYS A 654 5.52 30.12 -5.56
N LEU A 655 5.72 29.08 -6.37
CA LEU A 655 5.17 27.77 -6.15
C LEU A 655 5.79 27.12 -4.91
N GLN A 656 4.95 26.72 -3.95
CA GLN A 656 5.33 26.09 -2.69
C GLN A 656 4.37 24.92 -2.42
N PRO A 657 4.61 23.74 -3.02
CA PRO A 657 3.66 22.61 -3.00
C PRO A 657 3.73 21.77 -1.72
N SER A 658 4.60 22.11 -0.76
CA SER A 658 4.70 21.38 0.50
C SER A 658 5.02 22.29 1.69
N LEU A 659 4.72 21.80 2.90
CA LEU A 659 5.15 22.42 4.15
C LEU A 659 6.64 22.74 4.19
N GLY A 660 7.48 21.85 3.63
CA GLY A 660 8.93 22.07 3.55
C GLY A 660 9.30 23.29 2.70
N ASP A 661 8.60 23.51 1.59
CA ASP A 661 8.86 24.63 0.68
C ASP A 661 8.39 25.97 1.27
N VAL A 662 7.31 25.99 2.07
CA VAL A 662 6.89 27.18 2.83
C VAL A 662 7.93 27.60 3.87
N PHE A 663 8.51 26.60 4.54
CA PHE A 663 9.50 26.80 5.60
C PHE A 663 10.97 26.74 5.14
N ALA A 664 11.23 26.72 3.84
CA ALA A 664 12.59 26.77 3.30
C ALA A 664 13.30 28.10 3.66
N SER A 665 12.54 29.18 3.84
CA SER A 665 13.01 30.46 4.36
C SER A 665 12.96 30.50 5.89
N PRO A 666 13.95 31.09 6.59
CA PRO A 666 13.87 31.36 8.03
C PRO A 666 12.68 32.23 8.44
N THR A 667 12.19 33.08 7.52
CA THR A 667 10.96 33.86 7.67
C THR A 667 9.95 33.40 6.61
N PRO A 668 9.10 32.41 6.93
CA PRO A 668 8.06 31.94 6.00
C PRO A 668 7.05 33.05 5.71
N ASP A 669 6.41 32.99 4.54
CA ASP A 669 5.36 33.94 4.19
C ASP A 669 4.17 33.82 5.15
N SER A 670 3.96 34.85 5.97
CA SER A 670 2.86 34.90 6.93
C SER A 670 1.47 34.83 6.28
N SER A 671 1.34 35.16 4.99
CA SER A 671 0.06 35.06 4.27
C SER A 671 -0.41 33.61 4.09
N ARG A 672 0.53 32.66 4.11
CA ARG A 672 0.27 31.22 4.03
C ARG A 672 0.03 30.58 5.39
N ILE A 673 0.20 31.30 6.51
CA ILE A 673 0.06 30.75 7.87
C ILE A 673 -1.25 31.28 8.46
N VAL A 674 -2.21 30.38 8.65
CA VAL A 674 -3.53 30.68 9.23
C VAL A 674 -3.57 30.15 10.66
N PRO A 675 -3.54 31.01 11.69
CA PRO A 675 -3.66 30.55 13.07
C PRO A 675 -5.05 29.94 13.32
N ALA A 676 -5.08 28.67 13.70
CA ALA A 676 -6.33 27.93 13.93
C ALA A 676 -6.58 27.67 15.42
N SER A 677 -5.54 27.40 16.21
CA SER A 677 -5.65 27.15 17.65
C SER A 677 -4.63 27.99 18.41
N LYS A 678 -5.06 28.69 19.46
CA LYS A 678 -4.18 29.52 20.30
C LYS A 678 -4.33 29.15 21.76
N SER A 679 -3.21 29.06 22.44
CA SER A 679 -3.20 28.91 23.91
C SER A 679 -3.82 30.12 24.61
N THR A 680 -4.49 29.86 25.73
CA THR A 680 -5.18 30.87 26.54
C THR A 680 -4.21 31.81 27.25
N SER A 681 -3.04 31.33 27.69
CA SER A 681 -2.02 32.15 28.36
C SER A 681 -1.01 32.76 27.39
N LYS A 682 -0.69 34.06 27.59
CA LYS A 682 0.35 34.77 26.83
C LYS A 682 1.78 34.45 27.28
N LYS A 683 1.96 34.08 28.56
CA LYS A 683 3.27 33.77 29.15
C LYS A 683 3.18 32.43 29.86
N ILE A 684 4.19 31.59 29.65
CA ILE A 684 4.30 30.32 30.34
C ILE A 684 4.61 30.56 31.82
N LYS A 685 3.88 29.88 32.71
CA LYS A 685 4.18 29.83 34.14
C LYS A 685 4.77 28.47 34.44
N PHE A 686 6.00 28.45 34.93
CA PHE A 686 6.64 27.18 35.26
C PHE A 686 6.00 26.57 36.50
N SER A 687 5.78 25.25 36.48
CA SER A 687 5.31 24.53 37.66
C SER A 687 6.38 24.46 38.75
N GLU A 688 7.66 24.47 38.36
CA GLU A 688 8.84 24.55 39.22
C GLU A 688 9.96 25.32 38.51
N GLN A 689 11.01 25.73 39.22
CA GLN A 689 12.16 26.39 38.60
C GLN A 689 12.92 25.42 37.66
N PRO A 690 13.07 25.74 36.36
CA PRO A 690 13.79 24.89 35.42
C PRO A 690 15.30 24.90 35.67
N ASP A 691 15.94 23.76 35.43
CA ASP A 691 17.40 23.59 35.46
C ASP A 691 18.00 23.81 34.07
N LYS A 692 17.28 23.43 33.01
CA LYS A 692 17.74 23.48 31.61
C LYS A 692 16.62 23.86 30.63
N GLU A 693 17.02 24.30 29.44
CA GLU A 693 16.13 24.56 28.30
C GLU A 693 16.52 23.65 27.13
N VAL A 694 15.53 23.04 26.48
CA VAL A 694 15.69 22.18 25.29
C VAL A 694 14.86 22.77 24.16
N ARG A 695 15.42 22.85 22.95
CA ARG A 695 14.72 23.33 21.75
C ARG A 695 14.85 22.33 20.62
N GLY A 696 13.78 22.14 19.85
CA GLY A 696 13.81 21.23 18.72
C GLY A 696 12.75 21.55 17.67
N ILE A 697 12.93 20.93 16.52
CA ILE A 697 11.96 20.90 15.43
C ILE A 697 11.70 19.43 15.11
N PHE A 698 10.43 19.04 15.11
CA PHE A 698 9.99 17.71 14.69
C PHE A 698 9.08 17.84 13.47
N GLN A 699 9.39 17.09 12.40
CA GLN A 699 8.67 17.16 11.13
C GLN A 699 8.12 15.81 10.74
N MET A 700 6.89 15.81 10.26
CA MET A 700 6.16 14.65 9.81
C MET A 700 5.55 14.99 8.45
N GLY A 701 5.80 14.17 7.44
CA GLY A 701 5.37 14.40 6.06
C GLY A 701 3.90 14.07 5.83
N LEU A 702 3.52 14.09 4.56
CA LEU A 702 2.20 13.67 4.09
C LEU A 702 2.12 12.14 4.00
N GLN A 703 0.91 11.58 3.99
CA GLN A 703 0.64 10.16 3.72
C GLN A 703 -0.62 10.02 2.86
N TYR A 704 -0.60 9.15 1.86
CA TYR A 704 -1.80 8.81 1.10
C TYR A 704 -2.57 7.66 1.76
N HIS A 705 -3.90 7.74 1.73
CA HIS A 705 -4.80 6.76 2.33
C HIS A 705 -4.64 5.38 1.71
N PHE A 706 -4.36 5.32 0.40
CA PHE A 706 -4.15 4.10 -0.36
C PHE A 706 -5.31 3.10 -0.20
N THR A 707 -6.54 3.56 -0.46
CA THR A 707 -7.73 2.69 -0.41
C THR A 707 -7.65 1.64 -1.52
N MET A 708 -7.96 0.38 -1.18
CA MET A 708 -7.86 -0.71 -2.15
C MET A 708 -8.96 -0.65 -3.21
N GLU A 709 -10.17 -0.24 -2.83
CA GLU A 709 -11.21 0.16 -3.79
C GLU A 709 -10.91 1.58 -4.30
N PRO A 710 -10.71 1.77 -5.62
CA PRO A 710 -10.59 3.11 -6.21
C PRO A 710 -11.83 3.96 -5.93
N GLN A 711 -11.66 5.28 -5.87
CA GLN A 711 -12.79 6.18 -5.76
C GLN A 711 -13.73 5.97 -6.95
N THR A 712 -14.94 5.54 -6.64
CA THR A 712 -15.93 5.09 -7.62
C THR A 712 -17.28 5.69 -7.32
N THR A 713 -17.94 6.18 -8.35
CA THR A 713 -19.37 6.49 -8.32
C THR A 713 -20.07 5.88 -9.53
N VAL A 714 -21.20 5.21 -9.28
CA VAL A 714 -22.18 4.82 -10.29
C VAL A 714 -23.44 5.65 -10.07
N ALA A 715 -23.82 6.47 -11.04
CA ALA A 715 -25.02 7.30 -11.02
C ALA A 715 -26.02 6.77 -12.06
N ILE A 716 -27.25 6.48 -11.64
CA ILE A 716 -28.29 5.88 -12.48
C ILE A 716 -29.53 6.77 -12.43
N PRO A 717 -29.95 7.36 -13.58
CA PRO A 717 -31.24 8.03 -13.66
C PRO A 717 -32.39 7.06 -13.42
N PHE A 718 -33.38 7.46 -12.62
CA PHE A 718 -34.62 6.72 -12.39
C PHE A 718 -35.81 7.69 -12.41
N GLU A 719 -37.04 7.18 -12.22
CA GLU A 719 -38.26 8.00 -12.15
C GLU A 719 -38.07 9.14 -11.13
N ASP A 720 -38.03 10.38 -11.62
CA ASP A 720 -37.90 11.62 -10.86
C ASP A 720 -36.58 11.86 -10.11
N GLY A 721 -35.47 11.18 -10.44
CA GLY A 721 -34.21 11.44 -9.74
C GLY A 721 -32.97 10.65 -10.20
N LEU A 722 -31.96 10.64 -9.32
CA LEU A 722 -30.70 9.89 -9.49
C LEU A 722 -30.47 8.93 -8.33
N LYS A 723 -30.25 7.65 -8.66
CA LYS A 723 -29.78 6.64 -7.73
C LYS A 723 -28.27 6.59 -7.79
N ILE A 724 -27.62 6.84 -6.67
CA ILE A 724 -26.18 7.03 -6.56
C ILE A 724 -25.58 5.91 -5.71
N PHE A 725 -24.60 5.21 -6.28
CA PHE A 725 -23.76 4.25 -5.59
C PHE A 725 -22.34 4.82 -5.58
N SER A 726 -22.01 5.55 -4.51
CA SER A 726 -20.70 6.18 -4.37
C SER A 726 -19.91 5.55 -3.25
N ALA A 727 -18.60 5.42 -3.44
CA ALA A 727 -17.70 5.00 -2.39
C ALA A 727 -17.52 6.17 -1.42
N THR A 728 -18.47 6.35 -0.50
CA THR A 728 -18.54 7.47 0.45
C THR A 728 -18.69 6.99 1.90
N GLN A 729 -18.06 7.69 2.83
CA GLN A 729 -18.22 7.54 4.28
C GLN A 729 -19.36 8.42 4.84
N TRP A 730 -19.89 9.35 4.04
CA TRP A 730 -20.87 10.33 4.47
C TRP A 730 -21.95 10.58 3.41
N MET A 731 -22.98 9.73 3.41
CA MET A 731 -24.05 9.80 2.42
C MET A 731 -24.79 11.15 2.43
N ASP A 732 -25.01 11.73 3.62
CA ASP A 732 -25.74 12.99 3.79
C ASP A 732 -25.05 14.17 3.09
N GLN A 733 -23.74 14.34 3.31
CA GLN A 733 -22.99 15.39 2.62
C GLN A 733 -22.91 15.13 1.11
N THR A 734 -22.65 13.89 0.69
CA THR A 734 -22.63 13.54 -0.75
C THR A 734 -24.00 13.82 -1.41
N GLN A 735 -25.12 13.55 -0.74
CA GLN A 735 -26.47 13.87 -1.22
C GLN A 735 -26.65 15.39 -1.36
N SER A 736 -26.24 16.17 -0.37
CA SER A 736 -26.37 17.63 -0.34
C SER A 736 -25.67 18.29 -1.52
N VAL A 737 -24.37 18.00 -1.71
CA VAL A 737 -23.58 18.64 -2.77
C VAL A 737 -24.05 18.26 -4.18
N ILE A 738 -24.51 17.02 -4.39
CA ILE A 738 -25.12 16.63 -5.67
C ILE A 738 -26.42 17.39 -5.91
N ALA A 739 -27.30 17.48 -4.90
CA ALA A 739 -28.57 18.17 -5.02
C ALA A 739 -28.37 19.67 -5.34
N HIS A 740 -27.45 20.34 -4.63
CA HIS A 740 -27.13 21.74 -4.88
C HIS A 740 -26.42 21.97 -6.22
N MET A 741 -25.49 21.10 -6.62
CA MET A 741 -24.85 21.16 -7.94
C MET A 741 -25.87 21.03 -9.08
N LEU A 742 -26.84 20.11 -8.95
CA LEU A 742 -27.87 19.87 -9.97
C LEU A 742 -29.08 20.82 -9.87
N GLN A 743 -29.15 21.64 -8.82
CA GLN A 743 -30.32 22.49 -8.51
C GLN A 743 -31.62 21.69 -8.32
N VAL A 744 -31.52 20.47 -7.77
CA VAL A 744 -32.66 19.59 -7.43
C VAL A 744 -32.86 19.52 -5.91
N LYS A 745 -33.89 18.81 -5.44
CA LYS A 745 -34.08 18.59 -4.00
C LYS A 745 -33.33 17.34 -3.56
N ALA A 746 -32.91 17.28 -2.29
CA ALA A 746 -32.21 16.12 -1.74
C ALA A 746 -32.98 14.79 -1.95
N LYS A 747 -34.32 14.81 -1.89
CA LYS A 747 -35.18 13.64 -2.15
C LYS A 747 -35.03 13.05 -3.57
N ASP A 748 -34.59 13.87 -4.52
CA ASP A 748 -34.38 13.49 -5.93
C ASP A 748 -33.00 12.81 -6.12
N VAL A 749 -32.20 12.70 -5.05
CA VAL A 749 -30.89 12.07 -5.03
C VAL A 749 -30.89 11.00 -3.94
N GLN A 750 -30.84 9.73 -4.32
CA GLN A 750 -30.90 8.60 -3.38
C GLN A 750 -29.58 7.85 -3.37
N LEU A 751 -28.91 7.77 -2.23
CA LEU A 751 -27.66 7.01 -2.10
C LEU A 751 -27.92 5.64 -1.49
N GLN A 752 -27.16 4.65 -1.96
CA GLN A 752 -27.10 3.32 -1.36
C GLN A 752 -25.64 2.86 -1.27
N VAL A 753 -25.18 2.54 -0.06
CA VAL A 753 -23.82 2.15 0.25
C VAL A 753 -23.84 0.83 1.02
N ARG A 754 -23.38 -0.26 0.40
CA ARG A 754 -23.29 -1.57 1.06
C ARG A 754 -22.07 -1.67 1.96
N ARG A 755 -20.91 -1.29 1.42
CA ARG A 755 -19.58 -1.35 2.06
C ARG A 755 -18.54 -0.61 1.21
N LEU A 756 -17.37 -0.33 1.77
CA LEU A 756 -16.22 0.24 1.07
C LEU A 756 -15.00 -0.69 1.14
N GLY A 757 -14.18 -0.70 0.08
CA GLY A 757 -12.86 -1.34 0.08
C GLY A 757 -11.78 -0.47 0.73
N GLY A 758 -12.06 0.00 1.95
CA GLY A 758 -11.27 0.99 2.69
C GLY A 758 -11.71 2.43 2.41
N GLY A 759 -11.59 3.29 3.42
CA GLY A 759 -11.89 4.73 3.35
C GLY A 759 -10.83 5.57 4.03
N TYR A 760 -10.50 5.27 5.29
CA TYR A 760 -9.46 5.94 6.09
C TYR A 760 -9.60 7.47 6.20
N GLY A 761 -10.74 8.04 5.79
CA GLY A 761 -11.03 9.48 5.79
C GLY A 761 -11.06 10.12 4.39
N SER A 762 -10.39 9.57 3.38
CA SER A 762 -10.40 10.15 2.02
C SER A 762 -11.75 10.06 1.32
N LYS A 763 -12.60 9.14 1.76
CA LYS A 763 -13.96 8.94 1.21
C LYS A 763 -15.02 9.74 1.96
N ILE A 764 -14.65 10.71 2.80
CA ILE A 764 -15.61 11.60 3.49
C ILE A 764 -16.09 12.69 2.52
N THR A 765 -15.27 13.70 2.26
CA THR A 765 -15.60 14.81 1.34
C THR A 765 -15.00 14.62 -0.05
N ARG A 766 -13.76 14.11 -0.16
CA ARG A 766 -13.02 14.09 -1.44
C ARG A 766 -13.70 13.21 -2.50
N GLY A 767 -14.37 12.14 -2.05
CA GLY A 767 -15.19 11.29 -2.92
C GLY A 767 -16.37 12.01 -3.58
N ASN A 768 -16.80 13.15 -3.03
CA ASN A 768 -17.91 13.94 -3.56
C ASN A 768 -17.58 14.56 -4.92
N GLN A 769 -16.32 14.91 -5.21
CA GLN A 769 -15.97 15.51 -6.51
C GLN A 769 -16.30 14.55 -7.67
N VAL A 770 -15.97 13.27 -7.50
CA VAL A 770 -16.33 12.19 -8.43
C VAL A 770 -17.84 11.94 -8.46
N ALA A 771 -18.50 12.01 -7.30
CA ALA A 771 -19.94 11.82 -7.20
C ALA A 771 -20.72 12.93 -7.92
N CYS A 772 -20.32 14.19 -7.74
CA CYS A 772 -20.82 15.35 -8.47
C CYS A 772 -20.60 15.20 -9.97
N ALA A 773 -19.37 14.93 -10.42
CA ALA A 773 -19.07 14.80 -11.85
C ALA A 773 -19.89 13.67 -12.52
N ALA A 774 -19.97 12.48 -11.90
CA ALA A 774 -20.76 11.38 -12.44
C ALA A 774 -22.27 11.71 -12.48
N SER A 775 -22.78 12.38 -11.44
CA SER A 775 -24.19 12.77 -11.35
C SER A 775 -24.55 13.86 -12.36
N LEU A 776 -23.66 14.82 -12.61
CA LEU A 776 -23.83 15.83 -13.66
C LEU A 776 -23.99 15.18 -15.03
N VAL A 777 -23.11 14.22 -15.36
CA VAL A 777 -23.16 13.50 -16.63
C VAL A 777 -24.44 12.67 -16.74
N ALA A 778 -24.80 11.94 -15.68
CA ALA A 778 -26.00 11.11 -15.66
C ALA A 778 -27.27 11.95 -15.85
N TYR A 779 -27.33 13.10 -15.19
CA TYR A 779 -28.41 14.08 -15.32
C TYR A 779 -28.50 14.67 -16.74
N LYS A 780 -27.38 15.14 -17.30
CA LYS A 780 -27.36 15.79 -18.62
C LYS A 780 -27.66 14.84 -19.78
N LEU A 781 -27.22 13.59 -19.69
CA LEU A 781 -27.34 12.61 -20.78
C LEU A 781 -28.47 11.59 -20.57
N ASN A 782 -29.13 11.59 -19.40
CA ASN A 782 -30.15 10.62 -19.01
C ASN A 782 -29.71 9.16 -19.27
N ARG A 783 -28.47 8.85 -18.88
CA ARG A 783 -27.84 7.52 -19.01
C ARG A 783 -27.12 7.17 -17.71
N PRO A 784 -27.01 5.86 -17.38
CA PRO A 784 -26.13 5.44 -16.29
C PRO A 784 -24.69 5.87 -16.54
N VAL A 785 -24.00 6.31 -15.49
CA VAL A 785 -22.61 6.76 -15.55
C VAL A 785 -21.80 6.03 -14.49
N ARG A 786 -20.63 5.54 -14.87
CA ARG A 786 -19.64 4.94 -13.99
C ARG A 786 -18.34 5.74 -14.06
N PHE A 787 -17.97 6.38 -12.95
CA PHE A 787 -16.70 7.06 -12.82
C PHE A 787 -15.83 6.30 -11.81
N VAL A 788 -14.77 5.67 -12.30
CA VAL A 788 -13.70 5.06 -11.50
C VAL A 788 -12.42 5.86 -11.74
N GLN A 789 -11.88 6.52 -10.72
CA GLN A 789 -10.59 7.21 -10.87
C GLN A 789 -9.42 6.20 -11.00
N SER A 790 -8.41 6.54 -11.78
CA SER A 790 -7.11 5.85 -11.74
C SER A 790 -6.36 6.16 -10.44
N LEU A 791 -5.37 5.36 -10.08
CA LEU A 791 -4.53 5.63 -8.90
C LEU A 791 -3.87 7.01 -9.01
N GLU A 792 -3.33 7.33 -10.18
CA GLU A 792 -2.71 8.62 -10.47
C GLU A 792 -3.71 9.75 -10.25
N SER A 793 -4.90 9.70 -10.87
CA SER A 793 -5.93 10.73 -10.69
C SER A 793 -6.31 10.90 -9.23
N MET A 794 -6.50 9.81 -8.47
CA MET A 794 -6.80 9.92 -7.04
C MET A 794 -5.63 10.54 -6.26
N MET A 795 -4.38 10.15 -6.55
CA MET A 795 -3.21 10.69 -5.86
C MET A 795 -2.91 12.13 -6.29
N ASP A 796 -3.30 12.55 -7.48
CA ASP A 796 -3.05 13.89 -8.00
C ASP A 796 -4.04 14.92 -7.46
N CYS A 797 -5.31 14.55 -7.24
CA CYS A 797 -6.35 15.51 -6.82
C CYS A 797 -7.07 15.19 -5.49
N ASN A 798 -7.04 13.95 -4.99
CA ASN A 798 -7.66 13.67 -3.68
C ASN A 798 -6.69 14.06 -2.57
N GLY A 799 -7.18 14.67 -1.49
CA GLY A 799 -6.36 15.08 -0.35
C GLY A 799 -5.53 13.96 0.30
N LYS A 800 -4.51 14.36 1.07
CA LYS A 800 -3.59 13.48 1.82
C LYS A 800 -3.73 13.70 3.33
N ARG A 801 -3.15 12.83 4.15
CA ARG A 801 -2.87 13.14 5.57
C ARG A 801 -2.12 14.46 5.64
N TRP A 802 -2.52 15.32 6.57
CA TRP A 802 -1.85 16.59 6.88
C TRP A 802 -0.40 16.33 7.32
N ALA A 803 0.57 16.98 6.68
CA ALA A 803 1.94 17.03 7.18
C ALA A 803 1.98 17.96 8.40
N CYS A 804 2.92 17.75 9.32
CA CYS A 804 3.01 18.53 10.54
C CYS A 804 4.46 18.89 10.86
N ARG A 805 4.68 20.14 11.23
CA ARG A 805 5.94 20.66 11.78
C ARG A 805 5.67 21.19 13.18
N SER A 806 6.46 20.77 14.14
CA SER A 806 6.39 21.18 15.55
C SER A 806 7.68 21.89 15.94
N ASP A 807 7.58 23.16 16.30
CA ASP A 807 8.67 23.99 16.79
C ASP A 807 8.49 24.17 18.30
N TYR A 808 9.30 23.46 19.08
CA TYR A 808 9.11 23.37 20.53
C TYR A 808 10.28 23.90 21.34
N LYS A 809 9.94 24.36 22.54
CA LYS A 809 10.87 24.81 23.57
C LYS A 809 10.39 24.30 24.93
N CYS A 810 11.21 23.48 25.57
CA CYS A 810 10.95 22.82 26.84
C CYS A 810 11.85 23.42 27.92
N HIS A 811 11.29 23.64 29.09
CA HIS A 811 11.99 24.01 30.31
C HIS A 811 11.88 22.82 31.26
N ILE A 812 13.02 22.26 31.68
CA ILE A 812 13.07 20.95 32.32
C ILE A 812 13.91 20.95 33.60
N LYS A 813 13.66 19.97 34.47
CA LYS A 813 14.51 19.59 35.59
C LYS A 813 15.56 18.56 35.18
N ASP A 814 16.62 18.40 35.98
CA ASP A 814 17.67 17.40 35.74
C ASP A 814 17.19 15.95 35.73
N ASN A 815 16.03 15.66 36.31
CA ASN A 815 15.41 14.34 36.23
C ASN A 815 14.61 14.10 34.93
N GLY A 816 14.52 15.09 34.04
CA GLY A 816 13.74 15.04 32.81
C GLY A 816 12.29 15.54 32.97
N LYS A 817 11.85 15.97 34.16
CA LYS A 817 10.52 16.55 34.35
C LYS A 817 10.40 17.88 33.59
N ILE A 818 9.39 18.00 32.74
CA ILE A 818 9.02 19.22 32.03
C ILE A 818 8.24 20.11 32.99
N VAL A 819 8.74 21.31 33.21
CA VAL A 819 8.10 22.32 34.07
C VAL A 819 7.51 23.47 33.27
N GLY A 820 7.82 23.54 31.98
CA GLY A 820 7.15 24.39 31.02
C GLY A 820 7.42 23.95 29.58
N LEU A 821 6.39 23.89 28.74
CA LEU A 821 6.50 23.62 27.30
C LEU A 821 5.82 24.71 26.47
N THR A 822 6.50 25.20 25.44
CA THR A 822 5.90 25.96 24.34
C THR A 822 6.07 25.16 23.06
N ASN A 823 4.99 24.98 22.31
CA ASN A 823 4.96 24.30 21.02
C ASN A 823 4.15 25.15 20.03
N ASP A 824 4.78 25.60 18.96
CA ASP A 824 4.12 26.19 17.80
C ASP A 824 4.15 25.14 16.68
N PHE A 825 2.99 24.60 16.35
CA PHE A 825 2.87 23.58 15.31
C PHE A 825 2.12 24.09 14.08
N TYR A 826 2.48 23.52 12.94
CA TYR A 826 2.11 23.94 11.60
C TYR A 826 1.70 22.71 10.80
N GLU A 827 0.45 22.66 10.36
CA GLU A 827 -0.05 21.53 9.59
C GLU A 827 -0.41 21.93 8.16
N ASP A 828 0.00 21.11 7.20
CA ASP A 828 -0.17 21.37 5.77
C ASP A 828 -1.61 21.12 5.32
N ALA A 829 -2.30 22.22 5.03
CA ALA A 829 -3.69 22.22 4.62
C ALA A 829 -3.87 21.89 3.13
N GLY A 830 -2.82 21.89 2.32
CA GLY A 830 -3.00 22.12 0.88
C GLY A 830 -3.48 23.55 0.63
N TRP A 831 -4.25 23.76 -0.44
CA TRP A 831 -4.67 25.11 -0.82
C TRP A 831 -5.86 25.68 -0.02
N SER A 832 -6.64 24.85 0.68
CA SER A 832 -7.79 25.26 1.53
C SER A 832 -7.70 24.62 2.92
N PRO A 833 -8.10 25.33 4.00
CA PRO A 833 -8.08 24.83 5.38
C PRO A 833 -9.21 23.83 5.72
N ASN A 834 -10.00 23.39 4.75
CA ASN A 834 -11.06 22.40 4.95
C ASN A 834 -10.54 21.13 5.63
N GLU A 835 -11.38 20.50 6.47
CA GLU A 835 -11.04 19.25 7.18
C GLU A 835 -9.81 19.37 8.10
N SER A 836 -9.52 20.58 8.61
CA SER A 836 -8.46 20.81 9.59
C SER A 836 -8.66 19.99 10.88
N PRO A 837 -7.67 19.18 11.31
CA PRO A 837 -7.70 18.50 12.59
C PRO A 837 -7.13 19.36 13.75
N ILE A 838 -6.64 20.56 13.45
CA ILE A 838 -5.87 21.42 14.38
C ILE A 838 -6.70 21.82 15.60
N GLU A 839 -7.89 22.37 15.40
CA GLU A 839 -8.78 22.83 16.48
C GLU A 839 -9.31 21.67 17.34
N GLY A 840 -9.22 20.44 16.82
CA GLY A 840 -9.65 19.23 17.48
C GLY A 840 -8.47 18.38 17.94
N HIS A 841 -8.31 17.22 17.30
CA HIS A 841 -7.43 16.15 17.74
C HIS A 841 -5.97 16.57 17.89
N SER A 842 -5.40 17.38 16.98
CA SER A 842 -3.99 17.79 17.10
C SER A 842 -3.73 18.59 18.37
N THR A 843 -4.62 19.52 18.71
CA THR A 843 -4.48 20.32 19.93
C THR A 843 -4.73 19.48 21.18
N PHE A 844 -5.79 18.67 21.21
CA PHE A 844 -6.18 17.93 22.42
C PHE A 844 -5.26 16.76 22.76
N THR A 845 -4.66 16.12 21.76
CA THR A 845 -3.78 14.96 21.97
C THR A 845 -2.32 15.35 22.17
N ALA A 846 -1.92 16.61 21.92
CA ALA A 846 -0.56 17.10 22.15
C ALA A 846 -0.13 17.14 23.63
N VAL A 847 -1.07 16.96 24.57
CA VAL A 847 -0.74 16.74 26.00
C VAL A 847 -0.44 15.26 26.28
N ASN A 848 -1.06 14.35 25.52
CA ASN A 848 -1.06 12.91 25.76
C ASN A 848 -1.45 12.60 27.23
N CYS A 849 -0.52 12.06 28.04
CA CYS A 849 -0.75 11.68 29.44
C CYS A 849 0.06 12.50 30.45
N TYR A 850 0.74 13.57 30.01
CA TYR A 850 1.74 14.28 30.81
C TYR A 850 1.14 15.41 31.67
N ASP A 851 1.85 15.78 32.75
CA ASP A 851 1.50 16.84 33.71
C ASP A 851 1.67 18.25 33.12
N LEU A 852 0.87 18.53 32.10
CA LEU A 852 0.83 19.77 31.34
C LEU A 852 -0.60 20.33 31.33
N ASN A 853 -0.73 21.60 31.69
CA ASN A 853 -2.00 22.31 31.80
C ASN A 853 -1.87 23.74 31.22
N GLY A 854 -2.96 24.52 31.28
CA GLY A 854 -3.00 25.86 30.68
C GLY A 854 -2.01 26.88 31.26
N ASP A 855 -1.37 26.62 32.40
CA ASP A 855 -0.34 27.48 32.98
C ASP A 855 1.07 27.14 32.46
N ASN A 856 1.44 25.85 32.43
CA ASN A 856 2.78 25.38 32.06
C ASN A 856 2.89 24.83 30.62
N PHE A 857 1.81 24.84 29.83
CA PHE A 857 1.83 24.42 28.43
C PHE A 857 1.18 25.44 27.50
N LYS A 858 1.95 25.87 26.50
CA LYS A 858 1.50 26.75 25.42
C LYS A 858 1.59 26.02 24.08
N ASN A 859 0.50 25.44 23.61
CA ASN A 859 0.35 24.82 22.31
C ASN A 859 -0.40 25.77 21.34
N ASN A 860 0.22 26.17 20.22
CA ASN A 860 -0.45 26.99 19.20
C ASN A 860 -0.41 26.24 17.86
N GLY A 861 -1.57 26.04 17.26
CA GLY A 861 -1.74 25.31 16.01
C GLY A 861 -2.05 26.25 14.85
N ASN A 862 -1.37 26.04 13.73
CA ASN A 862 -1.49 26.88 12.54
C ASN A 862 -1.69 26.00 11.30
N ALA A 863 -2.69 26.30 10.48
CA ALA A 863 -2.80 25.72 9.16
C ALA A 863 -1.84 26.43 8.21
N VAL A 864 -1.23 25.67 7.31
CA VAL A 864 -0.30 26.19 6.29
C VAL A 864 -0.87 25.93 4.91
N LEU A 865 -1.07 27.02 4.16
CA LEU A 865 -1.56 26.98 2.79
C LEU A 865 -0.42 26.69 1.82
N THR A 866 -0.52 25.56 1.11
CA THR A 866 0.43 25.12 0.09
C THR A 866 -0.25 25.01 -1.27
N ASP A 867 0.54 24.95 -2.33
CA ASP A 867 0.03 24.88 -3.70
C ASP A 867 -0.21 23.41 -4.14
N ALA A 868 -0.86 22.65 -3.26
CA ALA A 868 -1.18 21.22 -3.39
C ALA A 868 -2.69 20.98 -3.13
N PRO A 869 -3.25 19.82 -3.55
CA PRO A 869 -4.65 19.49 -3.24
C PRO A 869 -4.90 19.58 -1.73
N SER A 870 -6.05 20.12 -1.34
CA SER A 870 -6.42 20.27 0.08
C SER A 870 -6.25 18.94 0.82
N SER A 871 -5.49 18.97 1.90
CA SER A 871 -5.30 17.82 2.78
C SER A 871 -6.65 17.40 3.39
N THR A 872 -6.75 16.14 3.80
CA THR A 872 -7.98 15.55 4.31
C THR A 872 -7.66 14.64 5.50
N TRP A 873 -8.68 14.31 6.29
CA TRP A 873 -8.52 13.40 7.41
C TRP A 873 -7.97 12.05 6.95
N CYS A 874 -6.92 11.57 7.61
CA CYS A 874 -6.36 10.22 7.43
C CYS A 874 -6.31 9.53 8.79
N ARG A 875 -6.77 8.27 8.87
CA ARG A 875 -6.86 7.39 10.07
C ARG A 875 -6.12 7.92 11.30
N ALA A 876 -6.84 8.23 12.39
CA ALA A 876 -6.34 8.99 13.55
C ALA A 876 -5.82 10.40 13.17
N PRO A 877 -6.64 11.23 12.49
CA PRO A 877 -6.22 12.56 12.03
C PRO A 877 -5.91 13.47 13.22
N GLY A 878 -4.77 14.16 13.19
CA GLY A 878 -4.31 15.03 14.28
C GLY A 878 -3.85 14.30 15.53
N SER A 879 -4.41 13.12 15.83
CA SER A 879 -4.03 12.33 17.00
C SER A 879 -2.66 11.66 16.83
N VAL A 880 -2.35 11.18 15.61
CA VAL A 880 -1.01 10.67 15.29
C VAL A 880 0.02 11.77 15.48
N GLU A 881 -0.26 12.95 14.91
CA GLU A 881 0.64 14.10 14.94
C GLU A 881 0.78 14.66 16.36
N GLY A 882 -0.33 14.86 17.07
CA GLY A 882 -0.39 15.34 18.44
C GLY A 882 0.39 14.48 19.43
N ILE A 883 0.12 13.16 19.45
CA ILE A 883 0.83 12.23 20.32
C ILE A 883 2.31 12.14 19.91
N ALA A 884 2.61 12.05 18.61
CA ALA A 884 3.99 11.96 18.16
C ALA A 884 4.82 13.22 18.50
N MET A 885 4.24 14.41 18.45
CA MET A 885 4.88 15.65 18.87
C MET A 885 5.40 15.55 20.31
N ILE A 886 4.51 15.23 21.26
CA ILE A 886 4.89 15.18 22.68
C ILE A 886 5.74 13.97 23.03
N GLU A 887 5.52 12.82 22.40
CA GLU A 887 6.41 11.67 22.56
C GLU A 887 7.83 11.96 22.04
N ASN A 888 7.97 12.66 20.90
CA ASN A 888 9.27 13.08 20.39
C ASN A 888 9.96 14.08 21.34
N ILE A 889 9.19 15.02 21.90
CA ILE A 889 9.70 15.98 22.89
C ILE A 889 10.24 15.24 24.12
N ILE A 890 9.50 14.26 24.64
CA ILE A 890 9.94 13.46 25.80
C ILE A 890 11.21 12.66 25.48
N GLU A 891 11.31 12.07 24.28
CA GLU A 891 12.54 11.42 23.81
C GLU A 891 13.71 12.41 23.72
N HIS A 892 13.49 13.64 23.25
CA HIS A 892 14.53 14.67 23.19
C HIS A 892 14.95 15.12 24.59
N VAL A 893 14.00 15.25 25.52
CA VAL A 893 14.32 15.55 26.91
C VAL A 893 15.15 14.44 27.54
N ALA A 894 14.77 13.18 27.34
CA ALA A 894 15.53 12.01 27.80
C ALA A 894 16.93 11.96 27.21
N PHE A 895 17.05 12.29 25.92
CA PHE A 895 18.33 12.51 25.28
C PHE A 895 19.12 13.61 26.00
N GLU A 896 18.58 14.81 26.23
CA GLU A 896 19.36 15.89 26.82
C GLU A 896 19.80 15.63 28.27
N VAL A 897 18.94 15.03 29.10
CA VAL A 897 19.29 14.68 30.48
C VAL A 897 20.07 13.37 30.62
N GLN A 898 20.31 12.67 29.51
CA GLN A 898 21.00 11.36 29.46
C GLN A 898 20.37 10.32 30.38
N LYS A 899 19.03 10.25 30.37
CA LYS A 899 18.26 9.28 31.15
C LYS A 899 17.51 8.32 30.24
N ASP A 900 17.05 7.23 30.84
CA ASP A 900 16.17 6.29 30.17
C ASP A 900 14.84 6.97 29.76
N PRO A 901 14.41 6.87 28.49
CA PRO A 901 13.16 7.49 28.05
C PRO A 901 11.91 6.99 28.79
N ALA A 902 11.92 5.78 29.34
CA ALA A 902 10.83 5.28 30.17
C ALA A 902 10.80 5.96 31.55
N GLU A 903 11.97 6.20 32.16
CA GLU A 903 12.08 6.97 33.42
C GLU A 903 11.60 8.41 33.24
N VAL A 904 11.98 9.05 32.12
CA VAL A 904 11.55 10.42 31.82
C VAL A 904 10.04 10.47 31.57
N ARG A 905 9.44 9.48 30.90
CA ARG A 905 7.98 9.37 30.81
C ARG A 905 7.35 9.27 32.20
N LEU A 906 7.83 8.37 33.05
CA LEU A 906 7.33 8.21 34.42
C LEU A 906 7.42 9.49 35.26
N ALA A 907 8.49 10.27 35.10
CA ALA A 907 8.66 11.55 35.80
C ALA A 907 7.69 12.65 35.34
N ASN A 908 7.07 12.49 34.16
CA ASN A 908 6.20 13.49 33.53
C ASN A 908 4.72 13.10 33.50
N ILE A 909 4.35 11.84 33.68
CA ILE A 909 2.94 11.42 33.65
C ILE A 909 2.14 12.14 34.74
N ALA A 910 0.97 12.66 34.39
CA ALA A 910 0.09 13.35 35.32
C ALA A 910 -0.36 12.42 36.46
N ALA A 911 -0.41 12.95 37.68
CA ALA A 911 -0.86 12.20 38.85
C ALA A 911 -2.31 11.68 38.64
N GLY A 912 -2.51 10.38 38.86
CA GLY A 912 -3.80 9.72 38.65
C GLY A 912 -4.10 9.30 37.20
N ASN A 913 -3.25 9.65 36.23
CA ASN A 913 -3.39 9.11 34.87
C ASN A 913 -3.06 7.61 34.86
N LYS A 914 -3.89 6.81 34.17
CA LYS A 914 -3.79 5.34 34.17
C LYS A 914 -2.46 4.83 33.61
N ILE A 915 -1.79 5.59 32.74
CA ILE A 915 -0.48 5.21 32.19
C ILE A 915 0.58 5.07 33.30
N SER A 916 0.48 5.82 34.41
CA SER A 916 1.41 5.70 35.55
C SER A 916 1.41 4.31 36.19
N GLU A 917 0.27 3.61 36.13
CA GLU A 917 0.14 2.23 36.62
C GLU A 917 0.51 1.19 35.55
N LEU A 918 0.11 1.44 34.30
CA LEU A 918 0.28 0.49 33.19
C LEU A 918 1.72 0.42 32.72
N LEU A 919 2.44 1.54 32.68
CA LEU A 919 3.78 1.61 32.12
C LEU A 919 4.79 0.71 32.88
N PRO A 920 4.91 0.77 34.21
CA PRO A 920 5.84 -0.13 34.93
C PRO A 920 5.55 -1.61 34.69
N GLN A 921 4.27 -2.01 34.71
CA GLN A 921 3.85 -3.40 34.48
C GLN A 921 4.15 -3.85 33.06
N PHE A 922 3.93 -2.97 32.08
CA PHE A 922 4.26 -3.24 30.68
C PHE A 922 5.77 -3.41 30.47
N LEU A 923 6.60 -2.55 31.06
CA LEU A 923 8.06 -2.66 30.94
C LEU A 923 8.59 -3.97 31.56
N GLU A 924 8.07 -4.36 32.71
CA GLU A 924 8.41 -5.63 33.37
C GLU A 924 7.97 -6.83 32.53
N SER A 925 6.69 -6.88 32.14
CA SER A 925 6.12 -8.00 31.39
C SER A 925 6.62 -8.13 29.95
N ARG A 926 7.27 -7.09 29.40
CA ARG A 926 7.90 -7.07 28.07
C ARG A 926 9.42 -7.04 28.11
N GLU A 927 9.98 -7.40 29.27
CA GLU A 927 11.41 -7.66 29.46
C GLU A 927 12.29 -6.44 29.08
N TYR A 928 11.79 -5.22 29.30
CA TYR A 928 12.40 -3.97 28.81
C TYR A 928 13.88 -3.85 29.20
N ALA A 929 14.18 -4.01 30.50
CA ALA A 929 15.55 -3.87 31.02
C ALA A 929 16.50 -4.92 30.43
N GLN A 930 16.02 -6.15 30.25
CA GLN A 930 16.82 -7.24 29.68
C GLN A 930 17.12 -6.98 28.20
N ARG A 931 16.11 -6.62 27.40
CA ARG A 931 16.27 -6.32 25.97
C ARG A 931 17.17 -5.11 25.75
N LYS A 932 17.03 -4.07 26.58
CA LYS A 932 17.94 -2.90 26.54
C LYS A 932 19.40 -3.32 26.74
N LYS A 933 19.69 -4.14 27.76
CA LYS A 933 21.05 -4.67 28.02
C LYS A 933 21.59 -5.51 26.87
N GLU A 934 20.74 -6.33 26.26
CA GLU A 934 21.11 -7.13 25.08
C GLU A 934 21.44 -6.25 23.87
N ILE A 935 20.68 -5.18 23.66
CA ILE A 935 20.91 -4.18 22.61
C ILE A 935 22.22 -3.44 22.84
N GLU A 936 22.48 -2.97 24.06
CA GLU A 936 23.76 -2.34 24.43
C GLU A 936 24.94 -3.28 24.16
N SER A 937 24.83 -4.55 24.57
CA SER A 937 25.88 -5.54 24.30
C SER A 937 26.03 -5.84 22.81
N HIS A 938 24.95 -5.90 22.03
CA HIS A 938 25.00 -6.12 20.59
C HIS A 938 25.69 -4.94 19.90
N ASN A 939 25.26 -3.72 20.24
CA ASN A 939 25.77 -2.48 19.67
C ASN A 939 27.25 -2.28 19.98
N ALA A 940 27.71 -2.57 21.21
CA ALA A 940 29.12 -2.47 21.57
C ALA A 940 30.02 -3.45 20.79
N LYS A 941 29.47 -4.60 20.35
CA LYS A 941 30.21 -5.64 19.62
C LYS A 941 30.16 -5.47 18.11
N ASN A 942 29.21 -4.71 17.56
CA ASN A 942 28.96 -4.63 16.13
C ASN A 942 28.97 -3.18 15.64
N ARG A 943 29.90 -2.85 14.74
CA ARG A 943 30.01 -1.51 14.14
C ARG A 943 28.86 -1.20 13.18
N TRP A 944 28.51 -2.20 12.36
CA TRP A 944 27.68 -2.01 11.16
C TRP A 944 26.25 -2.54 11.29
N THR A 945 25.96 -3.29 12.35
CA THR A 945 24.59 -3.68 12.69
C THR A 945 24.25 -3.14 14.07
N LYS A 946 23.22 -2.31 14.13
CA LYS A 946 22.80 -1.65 15.37
C LYS A 946 21.36 -2.00 15.69
N ARG A 947 21.04 -2.09 16.97
CA ARG A 947 19.69 -2.30 17.47
C ARG A 947 19.24 -1.12 18.31
N GLY A 948 17.93 -0.98 18.43
CA GLY A 948 17.34 0.01 19.32
C GLY A 948 15.95 -0.43 19.79
N LEU A 949 15.49 0.20 20.87
CA LEU A 949 14.28 -0.16 21.59
C LEU A 949 13.44 1.09 21.86
N GLY A 950 12.43 1.31 21.03
CA GLY A 950 11.56 2.48 21.12
C GLY A 950 10.28 2.20 21.90
N LEU A 951 9.95 3.09 22.83
CA LEU A 951 8.72 3.04 23.63
C LEU A 951 7.79 4.18 23.20
N ALA A 952 6.52 3.92 22.99
CA ALA A 952 5.50 4.95 22.83
C ALA A 952 4.34 4.69 23.79
N VAL A 953 3.81 5.77 24.38
CA VAL A 953 2.60 5.72 25.23
C VAL A 953 1.51 6.59 24.64
N MET A 954 0.26 6.23 24.90
CA MET A 954 -0.90 6.91 24.35
C MET A 954 -2.03 6.98 25.37
N ASP A 955 -2.59 8.17 25.53
CA ASP A 955 -3.88 8.47 26.12
C ASP A 955 -4.73 9.15 25.05
N TYR A 956 -5.64 8.37 24.46
CA TYR A 956 -6.43 8.76 23.29
C TYR A 956 -7.87 9.09 23.70
N PRO A 957 -8.30 10.36 23.62
CA PRO A 957 -9.67 10.75 23.94
C PRO A 957 -10.64 10.42 22.79
N ILE A 958 -11.77 9.79 23.12
CA ILE A 958 -12.90 9.53 22.23
C ILE A 958 -14.04 10.48 22.55
N PHE A 959 -14.44 11.26 21.55
CA PHE A 959 -15.59 12.16 21.61
C PHE A 959 -16.70 11.66 20.70
N TYR A 960 -17.86 11.32 21.25
CA TYR A 960 -19.00 10.99 20.42
C TYR A 960 -19.64 12.23 19.79
N PHE A 961 -20.04 12.14 18.53
CA PHE A 961 -20.63 13.23 17.76
C PHE A 961 -21.72 12.74 16.81
N GLY A 962 -22.52 13.70 16.33
CA GLY A 962 -23.55 13.46 15.32
C GLY A 962 -24.73 12.60 15.78
N GLN A 963 -25.41 12.02 14.79
CA GLN A 963 -26.53 11.10 14.97
C GLN A 963 -26.40 9.92 13.99
N TYR A 964 -26.87 8.75 14.43
CA TYR A 964 -26.81 7.52 13.64
C TYR A 964 -28.11 6.73 13.82
N PRO A 965 -28.98 6.68 12.80
CA PRO A 965 -30.21 5.88 12.82
C PRO A 965 -29.95 4.40 12.55
N ALA A 966 -30.84 3.55 13.06
CA ALA A 966 -30.94 2.14 12.75
C ALA A 966 -32.39 1.66 12.78
N THR A 967 -32.72 0.69 11.92
CA THR A 967 -34.01 0.03 11.83
C THR A 967 -33.80 -1.47 11.96
N VAL A 968 -34.62 -2.11 12.80
CA VAL A 968 -34.65 -3.56 13.03
C VAL A 968 -36.03 -4.08 12.68
N ALA A 969 -36.09 -5.12 11.85
CA ALA A 969 -37.32 -5.78 11.42
C ALA A 969 -37.26 -7.28 11.70
N ILE A 970 -38.27 -7.84 12.36
CA ILE A 970 -38.41 -9.28 12.62
C ILE A 970 -39.46 -9.85 11.65
N TYR A 971 -39.12 -10.94 10.95
CA TYR A 971 -40.01 -11.63 10.05
C TYR A 971 -40.79 -12.73 10.80
N HIS A 972 -42.11 -12.66 10.77
CA HIS A 972 -42.96 -13.59 11.52
C HIS A 972 -42.99 -15.02 11.01
N VAL A 973 -42.57 -15.24 9.76
CA VAL A 973 -42.64 -16.54 9.09
C VAL A 973 -41.61 -17.52 9.66
N ASP A 974 -40.43 -17.01 10.06
CA ASP A 974 -39.30 -17.83 10.50
C ASP A 974 -38.52 -17.21 11.68
N GLY A 975 -38.91 -16.03 12.15
CA GLY A 975 -38.25 -15.30 13.22
C GLY A 975 -36.96 -14.58 12.80
N THR A 976 -36.55 -14.61 11.52
CA THR A 976 -35.32 -13.95 11.07
C THR A 976 -35.39 -12.43 11.25
N VAL A 977 -34.23 -11.80 11.39
CA VAL A 977 -34.11 -10.38 11.73
C VAL A 977 -33.21 -9.67 10.72
N VAL A 978 -33.70 -8.56 10.18
CA VAL A 978 -32.91 -7.67 9.33
C VAL A 978 -32.61 -6.37 10.08
N VAL A 979 -31.36 -5.92 9.97
CA VAL A 979 -30.91 -4.61 10.47
C VAL A 979 -30.43 -3.77 9.29
N THR A 980 -30.91 -2.53 9.19
CA THR A 980 -30.34 -1.49 8.32
C THR A 980 -30.01 -0.27 9.17
N HIS A 981 -29.01 0.52 8.78
CA HIS A 981 -28.50 1.59 9.61
C HIS A 981 -27.77 2.68 8.82
N GLY A 982 -27.51 3.82 9.46
CA GLY A 982 -26.97 5.02 8.80
C GLY A 982 -25.46 5.08 8.57
N GLY A 983 -24.65 4.27 9.27
CA GLY A 983 -23.19 4.31 9.09
C GLY A 983 -22.68 3.36 8.02
N ILE A 984 -21.37 3.42 7.73
CA ILE A 984 -20.75 2.78 6.55
C ILE A 984 -19.71 1.73 6.96
N GLU A 985 -19.90 0.48 6.53
CA GLU A 985 -18.93 -0.60 6.72
C GLU A 985 -17.76 -0.41 5.74
N MET A 986 -16.54 -0.30 6.25
CA MET A 986 -15.34 -0.10 5.43
C MET A 986 -14.15 -0.97 5.88
N GLY A 987 -14.39 -1.93 6.77
CA GLY A 987 -13.41 -2.88 7.27
C GLY A 987 -13.49 -3.13 8.77
N GLN A 988 -14.00 -2.16 9.53
CA GLN A 988 -14.03 -2.13 10.99
C GLN A 988 -14.96 -3.16 11.65
N GLY A 989 -15.69 -3.94 10.85
CA GLY A 989 -16.54 -5.02 11.35
C GLY A 989 -17.78 -4.51 12.08
N MET A 990 -18.25 -3.33 11.68
CA MET A 990 -19.43 -2.67 12.19
C MET A 990 -20.66 -3.56 12.07
N ASN A 991 -20.86 -4.20 10.92
CA ASN A 991 -22.00 -5.09 10.69
C ASN A 991 -21.94 -6.33 11.60
N THR A 992 -20.74 -6.86 11.86
CA THR A 992 -20.57 -7.99 12.79
C THR A 992 -20.93 -7.59 14.22
N LYS A 993 -20.42 -6.43 14.68
CA LYS A 993 -20.72 -5.90 16.02
C LYS A 993 -22.21 -5.58 16.19
N VAL A 994 -22.82 -4.97 15.17
CA VAL A 994 -24.27 -4.72 15.11
C VAL A 994 -25.06 -6.03 15.20
N ALA A 995 -24.66 -7.06 14.46
CA ALA A 995 -25.33 -8.35 14.48
C ALA A 995 -25.23 -9.03 15.85
N GLN A 996 -24.05 -9.02 16.49
CA GLN A 996 -23.86 -9.52 17.85
C GLN A 996 -24.76 -8.80 18.86
N VAL A 997 -24.86 -7.47 18.76
CA VAL A 997 -25.69 -6.66 19.67
C VAL A 997 -27.18 -6.92 19.45
N ALA A 998 -27.64 -7.03 18.20
CA ALA A 998 -29.02 -7.39 17.89
C ALA A 998 -29.38 -8.78 18.44
N ALA A 999 -28.53 -9.78 18.18
CA ALA A 999 -28.70 -11.15 18.67
C ALA A 999 -28.73 -11.23 20.20
N TYR A 1000 -27.78 -10.57 20.86
CA TYR A 1000 -27.72 -10.49 22.32
C TYR A 1000 -28.95 -9.81 22.91
N THR A 1001 -29.35 -8.66 22.36
CA THR A 1001 -30.46 -7.89 22.91
C THR A 1001 -31.79 -8.62 22.73
N LEU A 1002 -32.02 -9.26 21.58
CA LEU A 1002 -33.24 -10.04 21.31
C LEU A 1002 -33.24 -11.44 21.96
N GLY A 1003 -32.07 -11.93 22.40
CA GLY A 1003 -31.94 -13.27 23.01
C GLY A 1003 -32.03 -14.41 21.99
N ILE A 1004 -31.44 -14.23 20.81
CA ILE A 1004 -31.49 -15.18 19.68
C ILE A 1004 -30.10 -15.53 19.14
N ASP A 1005 -30.03 -16.58 18.32
CA ASP A 1005 -28.79 -16.97 17.67
C ASP A 1005 -28.36 -15.93 16.62
N LEU A 1006 -27.04 -15.73 16.49
CA LEU A 1006 -26.46 -14.80 15.52
C LEU A 1006 -26.88 -15.12 14.07
N SER A 1007 -27.16 -16.40 13.76
CA SER A 1007 -27.59 -16.85 12.43
C SER A 1007 -28.93 -16.29 11.99
N PHE A 1008 -29.75 -15.78 12.92
CA PHE A 1008 -31.02 -15.12 12.59
C PHE A 1008 -30.83 -13.70 12.09
N ILE A 1009 -29.66 -13.08 12.32
CA ILE A 1009 -29.43 -11.68 12.00
C ILE A 1009 -28.78 -11.52 10.64
N LYS A 1010 -29.35 -10.63 9.81
CA LYS A 1010 -28.75 -10.13 8.58
C LYS A 1010 -28.66 -8.61 8.61
N VAL A 1011 -27.50 -8.06 8.30
CA VAL A 1011 -27.32 -6.60 8.15
C VAL A 1011 -27.39 -6.25 6.66
N GLU A 1012 -28.25 -5.31 6.28
CA GLU A 1012 -28.45 -4.81 4.90
C GLU A 1012 -27.64 -3.55 4.60
N SER A 1013 -27.69 -3.05 3.36
CA SER A 1013 -27.01 -1.82 2.97
C SER A 1013 -27.53 -0.61 3.73
N SER A 1014 -26.66 0.39 3.90
CA SER A 1014 -27.02 1.73 4.32
C SER A 1014 -27.57 2.51 3.12
N ASP A 1015 -28.59 3.32 3.32
CA ASP A 1015 -29.20 4.16 2.28
C ASP A 1015 -29.68 5.48 2.86
N THR A 1016 -30.02 6.46 2.02
CA THR A 1016 -30.48 7.78 2.48
C THR A 1016 -31.94 7.82 2.95
N ILE A 1017 -32.66 6.69 2.94
CA ILE A 1017 -34.04 6.60 3.45
C ILE A 1017 -34.01 6.15 4.92
N ASN A 1018 -33.39 4.99 5.19
CA ASN A 1018 -33.18 4.44 6.52
C ASN A 1018 -32.04 5.16 7.28
N GLY A 1019 -31.09 5.71 6.53
CA GLY A 1019 -29.91 6.43 7.00
C GLY A 1019 -29.99 7.95 6.78
N ALA A 1020 -31.18 8.53 6.61
CA ALA A 1020 -31.34 9.97 6.44
C ALA A 1020 -30.68 10.77 7.58
N ASN A 1021 -30.03 11.89 7.25
CA ASN A 1021 -29.37 12.80 8.21
C ASN A 1021 -28.28 12.15 9.07
N SER A 1022 -27.73 11.01 8.62
CA SER A 1022 -26.65 10.31 9.33
C SER A 1022 -25.34 11.08 9.27
N MET A 1023 -24.64 11.11 10.39
CA MET A 1023 -23.30 11.69 10.44
C MET A 1023 -22.28 10.79 9.70
N VAL A 1024 -21.15 11.40 9.31
CA VAL A 1024 -19.99 10.69 8.75
C VAL A 1024 -19.56 9.51 9.60
N THR A 1025 -19.33 8.35 8.99
CA THR A 1025 -18.64 7.25 9.69
C THR A 1025 -17.14 7.53 9.76
N GLY A 1026 -16.66 7.98 10.93
CA GLY A 1026 -15.27 8.31 11.22
C GLY A 1026 -15.04 8.56 12.72
N GLY A 1027 -13.82 8.94 13.11
CA GLY A 1027 -13.46 9.27 14.51
C GLY A 1027 -13.57 8.09 15.47
N ALA A 1028 -13.51 6.86 14.94
CA ALA A 1028 -13.68 5.60 15.66
C ALA A 1028 -14.99 5.40 16.45
N VAL A 1029 -16.03 6.23 16.26
CA VAL A 1029 -17.29 6.19 17.03
C VAL A 1029 -18.48 5.51 16.33
N GLY A 1030 -18.40 5.32 15.01
CA GLY A 1030 -19.54 4.88 14.21
C GLY A 1030 -20.11 3.52 14.63
N SER A 1031 -19.25 2.53 14.89
CA SER A 1031 -19.69 1.18 15.29
C SER A 1031 -20.44 1.18 16.63
N GLU A 1032 -19.91 1.87 17.64
CA GLU A 1032 -20.55 1.95 18.96
C GLU A 1032 -21.88 2.70 18.89
N SER A 1033 -21.93 3.80 18.13
CA SER A 1033 -23.14 4.62 17.95
C SER A 1033 -24.26 3.82 17.29
N LEU A 1034 -23.96 3.01 16.26
CA LEU A 1034 -24.95 2.15 15.63
C LEU A 1034 -25.35 0.97 16.51
N CYS A 1035 -24.41 0.36 17.24
CA CYS A 1035 -24.74 -0.68 18.21
C CYS A 1035 -25.71 -0.15 19.28
N TYR A 1036 -25.51 1.09 19.73
CA TYR A 1036 -26.43 1.77 20.63
C TYR A 1036 -27.82 1.98 20.02
N ALA A 1037 -27.90 2.50 18.79
CA ALA A 1037 -29.16 2.67 18.08
C ALA A 1037 -29.92 1.34 17.89
N VAL A 1038 -29.20 0.29 17.51
CA VAL A 1038 -29.75 -1.06 17.33
C VAL A 1038 -30.24 -1.65 18.65
N ARG A 1039 -29.49 -1.48 19.74
CA ARG A 1039 -29.94 -1.92 21.08
C ARG A 1039 -31.28 -1.27 21.44
N LYS A 1040 -31.45 0.03 21.24
CA LYS A 1040 -32.73 0.73 21.52
C LYS A 1040 -33.88 0.20 20.68
N ALA A 1041 -33.65 -0.04 19.39
CA ALA A 1041 -34.66 -0.64 18.51
C ALA A 1041 -35.03 -2.06 18.98
N CYS A 1042 -34.05 -2.89 19.34
CA CYS A 1042 -34.27 -4.23 19.89
C CYS A 1042 -34.98 -4.23 21.26
N GLU A 1043 -34.65 -3.30 22.16
CA GLU A 1043 -35.34 -3.12 23.46
C GLU A 1043 -36.81 -2.73 23.27
N THR A 1044 -37.10 -1.87 22.29
CA THR A 1044 -38.47 -1.53 21.89
C THR A 1044 -39.21 -2.77 21.39
N LEU A 1045 -38.58 -3.60 20.55
CA LEU A 1045 -39.17 -4.86 20.07
C LEU A 1045 -39.39 -5.84 21.22
N ASN A 1046 -38.43 -6.03 22.12
CA ASN A 1046 -38.58 -6.87 23.31
C ASN A 1046 -39.76 -6.45 24.18
N SER A 1047 -39.91 -5.14 24.41
CA SER A 1047 -41.04 -4.60 25.19
C SER A 1047 -42.39 -4.91 24.54
N ARG A 1048 -42.44 -4.93 23.20
CA ARG A 1048 -43.64 -5.31 22.44
C ARG A 1048 -43.90 -6.82 22.44
N LEU A 1049 -42.86 -7.64 22.50
CA LEU A 1049 -42.96 -9.11 22.54
C LEU A 1049 -43.29 -9.64 23.94
N GLU A 1050 -43.00 -8.89 25.00
CA GLU A 1050 -43.20 -9.31 26.39
C GLU A 1050 -44.62 -9.86 26.69
N PRO A 1051 -45.73 -9.24 26.21
CA PRO A 1051 -47.09 -9.74 26.48
C PRO A 1051 -47.46 -11.06 25.78
N VAL A 1052 -46.64 -11.54 24.83
CA VAL A 1052 -46.86 -12.80 24.11
C VAL A 1052 -45.83 -13.88 24.46
N LYS A 1053 -44.73 -13.52 25.12
CA LYS A 1053 -43.75 -14.49 25.62
C LYS A 1053 -44.41 -15.41 26.64
N LYS A 1054 -44.47 -16.69 26.30
CA LYS A 1054 -44.85 -17.75 27.25
C LYS A 1054 -43.60 -18.33 27.87
N LYS A 1055 -43.73 -18.86 29.08
CA LYS A 1055 -42.68 -19.68 29.69
C LYS A 1055 -42.34 -20.84 28.75
N ASP A 1056 -41.06 -21.01 28.45
CA ASP A 1056 -40.51 -22.08 27.60
C ASP A 1056 -40.86 -22.01 26.10
N ALA A 1057 -41.52 -20.94 25.61
CA ALA A 1057 -41.73 -20.76 24.17
C ALA A 1057 -40.41 -20.43 23.46
N SER A 1058 -40.22 -21.03 22.29
CA SER A 1058 -39.15 -20.67 21.37
C SER A 1058 -39.32 -19.24 20.84
N TRP A 1059 -38.22 -18.69 20.31
CA TRP A 1059 -38.24 -17.40 19.62
C TRP A 1059 -39.29 -17.37 18.51
N ILE A 1060 -39.34 -18.40 17.67
CA ILE A 1060 -40.26 -18.50 16.53
C ILE A 1060 -41.71 -18.48 17.02
N GLU A 1061 -42.06 -19.30 18.03
CA GLU A 1061 -43.42 -19.31 18.60
C GLU A 1061 -43.81 -17.95 19.21
N THR A 1062 -42.85 -17.25 19.83
CA THR A 1062 -43.08 -15.91 20.38
C THR A 1062 -43.39 -14.91 19.27
N VAL A 1063 -42.63 -14.94 18.17
CA VAL A 1063 -42.84 -14.04 17.02
C VAL A 1063 -44.14 -14.38 16.28
N GLU A 1064 -44.45 -15.66 16.07
CA GLU A 1064 -45.72 -16.10 15.49
C GLU A 1064 -46.92 -15.64 16.34
N ALA A 1065 -46.83 -15.78 17.67
CA ALA A 1065 -47.84 -15.28 18.59
C ALA A 1065 -47.96 -13.76 18.56
N ALA A 1066 -46.85 -13.04 18.38
CA ALA A 1066 -46.84 -11.58 18.23
C ALA A 1066 -47.59 -11.16 16.96
N TYR A 1067 -47.29 -11.82 15.84
CA TYR A 1067 -47.96 -11.60 14.57
C TYR A 1067 -49.46 -11.93 14.63
N GLY A 1068 -49.83 -13.05 15.25
CA GLY A 1068 -51.23 -13.42 15.48
C GLY A 1068 -52.02 -12.41 16.34
N LYS A 1069 -51.32 -11.55 17.09
CA LYS A 1069 -51.91 -10.42 17.84
C LYS A 1069 -51.66 -9.05 17.18
N SER A 1070 -51.24 -9.02 15.92
CA SER A 1070 -50.97 -7.80 15.15
C SER A 1070 -49.97 -6.84 15.81
N ILE A 1071 -48.97 -7.37 16.53
CA ILE A 1071 -47.91 -6.57 17.14
C ILE A 1071 -46.95 -6.07 16.05
N ASN A 1072 -46.57 -4.79 16.10
CA ASN A 1072 -45.59 -4.23 15.17
C ASN A 1072 -44.17 -4.76 15.45
N LEU A 1073 -43.66 -5.58 14.53
CA LEU A 1073 -42.35 -6.24 14.56
C LEU A 1073 -41.23 -5.43 13.88
N ILE A 1074 -41.46 -4.14 13.63
CA ILE A 1074 -40.46 -3.20 13.08
C ILE A 1074 -40.26 -2.06 14.07
N ALA A 1075 -39.01 -1.74 14.38
CA ALA A 1075 -38.63 -0.60 15.21
C ALA A 1075 -37.44 0.14 14.60
N SER A 1076 -37.48 1.46 14.65
CA SER A 1076 -36.38 2.34 14.27
C SER A 1076 -36.05 3.26 15.43
N ASP A 1077 -34.77 3.51 15.64
CA ASP A 1077 -34.28 4.47 16.62
C ASP A 1077 -32.93 5.04 16.15
N HIS A 1078 -32.34 5.93 16.92
CA HIS A 1078 -31.05 6.52 16.63
C HIS A 1078 -30.23 6.71 17.91
N TYR A 1079 -28.92 6.78 17.71
CA TYR A 1079 -28.00 7.44 18.62
C TYR A 1079 -27.97 8.93 18.31
N LYS A 1080 -27.87 9.77 19.35
CA LYS A 1080 -27.53 11.19 19.23
C LYS A 1080 -26.44 11.58 20.22
N LYS A 1081 -25.67 12.61 19.88
CA LYS A 1081 -24.66 13.21 20.76
C LYS A 1081 -25.20 13.41 22.18
N GLY A 1082 -24.48 12.87 23.17
CA GLY A 1082 -24.83 12.95 24.59
C GLY A 1082 -25.52 11.69 25.15
N ASP A 1083 -25.97 10.77 24.30
CA ASP A 1083 -26.54 9.49 24.75
C ASP A 1083 -25.50 8.57 25.42
N MET A 1084 -24.21 8.73 25.07
CA MET A 1084 -23.09 7.99 25.66
C MET A 1084 -22.01 8.95 26.16
N GLN A 1085 -21.30 8.54 27.21
CA GLN A 1085 -20.21 9.32 27.79
C GLN A 1085 -18.92 9.12 27.00
N ASN A 1086 -18.22 10.22 26.74
CA ASN A 1086 -16.88 10.23 26.19
C ASN A 1086 -15.90 9.49 27.13
N TYR A 1087 -14.82 8.96 26.57
CA TYR A 1087 -13.87 8.14 27.32
C TYR A 1087 -12.47 8.22 26.73
N HIS A 1088 -11.51 7.63 27.44
CA HIS A 1088 -10.11 7.57 27.04
C HIS A 1088 -9.69 6.12 26.76
N ILE A 1089 -8.81 5.93 25.79
CA ILE A 1089 -8.15 4.66 25.46
C ILE A 1089 -6.67 4.81 25.78
N TYR A 1090 -6.17 3.89 26.60
CA TYR A 1090 -4.76 3.85 26.97
C TYR A 1090 -4.05 2.80 26.12
N GLY A 1091 -2.86 3.12 25.61
CA GLY A 1091 -2.06 2.19 24.84
C GLY A 1091 -0.56 2.37 25.09
N LEU A 1092 0.18 1.27 24.98
CA LEU A 1092 1.64 1.26 25.04
C LEU A 1092 2.19 0.37 23.93
N ALA A 1093 3.28 0.79 23.30
CA ALA A 1093 4.02 -0.02 22.34
C ALA A 1093 5.52 -0.02 22.61
N LEU A 1094 6.13 -1.20 22.50
CA LEU A 1094 7.57 -1.40 22.57
C LEU A 1094 8.06 -2.03 21.26
N THR A 1095 8.88 -1.31 20.53
CA THR A 1095 9.39 -1.70 19.21
C THR A 1095 10.89 -1.90 19.26
N GLU A 1096 11.35 -3.10 18.88
CA GLU A 1096 12.77 -3.40 18.69
C GLU A 1096 13.11 -3.51 17.22
N VAL A 1097 14.16 -2.82 16.81
CA VAL A 1097 14.65 -2.80 15.42
C VAL A 1097 16.09 -3.27 15.35
N GLU A 1098 16.48 -3.75 14.17
CA GLU A 1098 17.87 -3.95 13.77
C GLU A 1098 18.12 -3.20 12.45
N LEU A 1099 19.16 -2.38 12.44
CA LEU A 1099 19.56 -1.47 11.38
C LEU A 1099 20.90 -1.93 10.80
N ASP A 1100 20.94 -2.09 9.49
CA ASP A 1100 22.18 -2.13 8.71
C ASP A 1100 22.63 -0.70 8.44
N VAL A 1101 23.71 -0.29 9.09
CA VAL A 1101 24.22 1.09 9.05
C VAL A 1101 24.75 1.46 7.66
N LEU A 1102 25.24 0.49 6.88
CA LEU A 1102 25.82 0.74 5.55
C LEU A 1102 24.76 0.96 4.47
N THR A 1103 23.57 0.40 4.67
CA THR A 1103 22.49 0.44 3.67
C THR A 1103 21.27 1.23 4.12
N GLY A 1104 21.11 1.46 5.43
CA GLY A 1104 19.92 2.06 6.01
C GLY A 1104 18.72 1.12 6.08
N ASN A 1105 18.83 -0.09 5.51
CA ASN A 1105 17.79 -1.10 5.66
C ASN A 1105 17.65 -1.48 7.12
N SER A 1106 16.41 -1.71 7.54
CA SER A 1106 16.10 -2.16 8.88
C SER A 1106 15.05 -3.26 8.87
N GLN A 1107 15.02 -4.03 9.94
CA GLN A 1107 13.96 -4.98 10.23
C GLN A 1107 13.40 -4.77 11.62
N ILE A 1108 12.08 -4.93 11.76
CA ILE A 1108 11.40 -4.83 13.03
C ILE A 1108 11.38 -6.22 13.66
N LYS A 1109 12.21 -6.42 14.68
CA LYS A 1109 12.42 -7.73 15.30
C LYS A 1109 11.23 -8.16 16.14
N ARG A 1110 10.75 -7.28 16.99
CA ARG A 1110 9.61 -7.54 17.88
C ARG A 1110 8.85 -6.26 18.18
N VAL A 1111 7.53 -6.35 18.15
CA VAL A 1111 6.62 -5.31 18.60
C VAL A 1111 5.68 -5.91 19.64
N ASP A 1112 5.61 -5.27 20.79
CA ASP A 1112 4.62 -5.56 21.82
C ASP A 1112 3.66 -4.37 21.92
N ILE A 1113 2.35 -4.61 21.80
CA ILE A 1113 1.30 -3.60 22.01
C ILE A 1113 0.40 -4.06 23.14
N LEU A 1114 0.12 -3.15 24.07
CA LEU A 1114 -0.94 -3.27 25.07
C LEU A 1114 -1.95 -2.16 24.85
N GLU A 1115 -3.22 -2.47 24.61
CA GLU A 1115 -4.28 -1.47 24.33
C GLU A 1115 -5.56 -1.71 25.14
N ASP A 1116 -6.12 -0.62 25.68
CA ASP A 1116 -7.39 -0.61 26.40
C ASP A 1116 -8.60 -0.65 25.44
N ALA A 1117 -8.95 -1.86 25.00
CA ALA A 1117 -10.18 -2.09 24.23
C ALA A 1117 -11.45 -2.20 25.11
N GLY A 1118 -11.34 -2.01 26.44
CA GLY A 1118 -12.40 -2.31 27.38
C GLY A 1118 -12.87 -3.77 27.27
N GLU A 1119 -14.18 -3.98 27.31
CA GLU A 1119 -14.80 -5.25 26.97
C GLU A 1119 -15.12 -5.28 25.47
N SER A 1120 -14.14 -5.70 24.67
CA SER A 1120 -14.26 -5.79 23.20
C SER A 1120 -15.56 -6.49 22.78
N LEU A 1121 -16.33 -5.88 21.87
CA LEU A 1121 -17.52 -6.49 21.28
C LEU A 1121 -17.17 -7.72 20.43
N SER A 1122 -16.05 -7.65 19.70
CA SER A 1122 -15.58 -8.69 18.77
C SER A 1122 -14.05 -8.73 18.72
N PRO A 1123 -13.40 -9.51 19.59
CA PRO A 1123 -11.95 -9.46 19.80
C PRO A 1123 -11.10 -9.71 18.55
N TRP A 1124 -11.51 -10.63 17.66
CA TRP A 1124 -10.76 -10.90 16.43
C TRP A 1124 -10.75 -9.71 15.47
N ILE A 1125 -11.88 -9.01 15.35
CA ILE A 1125 -11.97 -7.79 14.55
C ILE A 1125 -11.11 -6.69 15.19
N ASP A 1126 -11.19 -6.53 16.51
CA ASP A 1126 -10.49 -5.48 17.23
C ASP A 1126 -8.97 -5.66 17.17
N ILE A 1127 -8.47 -6.89 17.35
CA ILE A 1127 -7.04 -7.17 17.17
C ILE A 1127 -6.60 -6.90 15.73
N GLY A 1128 -7.40 -7.31 14.74
CA GLY A 1128 -7.10 -6.99 13.34
C GLY A 1128 -7.04 -5.48 13.09
N GLN A 1129 -7.91 -4.68 13.73
CA GLN A 1129 -7.84 -3.23 13.65
C GLN A 1129 -6.54 -2.69 14.24
N ILE A 1130 -6.10 -3.21 15.39
CA ILE A 1130 -4.86 -2.81 16.05
C ILE A 1130 -3.65 -3.06 15.15
N GLU A 1131 -3.53 -4.27 14.64
CA GLU A 1131 -2.43 -4.67 13.77
C GLU A 1131 -2.41 -3.85 12.48
N GLY A 1132 -3.58 -3.64 11.89
CA GLY A 1132 -3.76 -2.82 10.70
C GLY A 1132 -3.39 -1.36 10.88
N ALA A 1133 -3.86 -0.75 11.97
CA ALA A 1133 -3.59 0.65 12.31
C ALA A 1133 -2.09 0.87 12.52
N PHE A 1134 -1.45 -0.02 13.28
CA PHE A 1134 -0.02 0.04 13.56
C PHE A 1134 0.80 -0.11 12.28
N VAL A 1135 0.53 -1.14 11.44
CA VAL A 1135 1.27 -1.37 10.19
C VAL A 1135 1.04 -0.24 9.17
N MET A 1136 -0.18 0.31 9.08
CA MET A 1136 -0.44 1.49 8.24
C MET A 1136 0.47 2.66 8.62
N CYS A 1137 0.69 2.90 9.92
CA CYS A 1137 1.58 3.96 10.40
C CYS A 1137 3.06 3.56 10.42
N LEU A 1138 3.43 2.27 10.44
CA LEU A 1138 4.80 1.89 10.10
C LEU A 1138 5.18 2.42 8.71
N GLY A 1139 4.27 2.33 7.74
CA GLY A 1139 4.43 2.94 6.43
C GLY A 1139 4.67 4.44 6.50
N TYR A 1140 3.86 5.16 7.28
CA TYR A 1140 4.01 6.59 7.51
C TYR A 1140 5.40 6.96 8.02
N TRP A 1141 5.87 6.21 9.01
CA TRP A 1141 7.14 6.48 9.69
C TRP A 1141 8.36 6.02 8.90
N MET A 1142 8.24 5.10 7.95
CA MET A 1142 9.40 4.41 7.38
C MET A 1142 9.56 4.51 5.86
N SER A 1143 8.47 4.51 5.08
CA SER A 1143 8.55 4.23 3.64
C SER A 1143 7.66 5.08 2.74
N GLU A 1144 6.57 5.64 3.27
CA GLU A 1144 5.58 6.37 2.49
C GLU A 1144 5.94 7.85 2.36
N GLN A 1145 6.66 8.19 1.29
CA GLN A 1145 7.05 9.56 0.98
C GLN A 1145 6.24 10.11 -0.20
N LEU A 1146 5.75 11.35 -0.05
CA LEU A 1146 5.12 12.11 -1.14
C LEU A 1146 6.08 13.21 -1.61
N VAL A 1147 6.46 13.16 -2.89
CA VAL A 1147 7.43 14.09 -3.49
C VAL A 1147 6.76 14.89 -4.60
N TYR A 1148 6.82 16.22 -4.48
CA TYR A 1148 6.29 17.15 -5.47
C TYR A 1148 7.42 17.73 -6.31
N ASP A 1149 7.14 17.92 -7.60
CA ASP A 1149 7.97 18.69 -8.49
C ASP A 1149 7.87 20.19 -8.15
N ARG A 1150 9.01 20.83 -7.88
CA ARG A 1150 9.06 22.22 -7.40
C ARG A 1150 8.77 23.26 -8.49
N GLU A 1151 8.79 22.87 -9.76
CA GLU A 1151 8.54 23.78 -10.88
C GLU A 1151 7.09 23.76 -11.34
N THR A 1152 6.44 22.59 -11.28
CA THR A 1152 5.10 22.34 -11.81
C THR A 1152 4.05 22.05 -10.74
N GLY A 1153 4.47 21.72 -9.51
CA GLY A 1153 3.59 21.35 -8.40
C GLY A 1153 2.99 19.95 -8.55
N ARG A 1154 3.46 19.18 -9.54
CA ARG A 1154 2.98 17.83 -9.82
C ARG A 1154 3.47 16.85 -8.76
N LEU A 1155 2.59 15.95 -8.31
CA LEU A 1155 3.00 14.83 -7.47
C LEU A 1155 3.77 13.79 -8.31
N LEU A 1156 5.04 13.57 -7.98
CA LEU A 1156 5.91 12.63 -8.70
C LEU A 1156 5.73 11.20 -8.18
N THR A 1157 5.30 11.02 -6.93
CA THR A 1157 5.07 9.71 -6.29
C THR A 1157 3.60 9.30 -6.32
N ASN A 1158 2.96 9.31 -7.50
CA ASN A 1158 1.52 9.06 -7.67
C ASN A 1158 1.18 7.64 -8.22
N ARG A 1159 2.14 6.72 -8.21
CA ARG A 1159 2.02 5.35 -8.78
C ARG A 1159 2.51 4.29 -7.80
N THR A 1160 2.11 3.03 -7.96
CA THR A 1160 2.71 1.94 -7.16
C THR A 1160 4.18 1.69 -7.51
N TRP A 1161 4.62 2.22 -8.66
CA TRP A 1161 6.02 2.27 -9.06
C TRP A 1161 6.91 3.04 -8.08
N ASN A 1162 6.43 4.17 -7.55
CA ASN A 1162 7.25 5.13 -6.77
C ASN A 1162 6.68 5.45 -5.37
N TYR A 1163 5.42 5.17 -5.08
CA TYR A 1163 4.85 5.23 -3.73
C TYR A 1163 4.83 3.83 -3.08
N LYS A 1164 5.36 3.72 -1.85
CA LYS A 1164 5.70 2.43 -1.23
C LYS A 1164 5.04 2.22 0.14
N PRO A 1165 3.75 1.82 0.19
CA PRO A 1165 3.15 1.32 1.42
C PRO A 1165 3.83 0.01 1.86
N PRO A 1166 3.77 -0.35 3.15
CA PRO A 1166 4.30 -1.63 3.66
C PRO A 1166 3.68 -2.84 2.96
N GLY A 1167 4.51 -3.86 2.75
CA GLY A 1167 4.13 -5.19 2.28
C GLY A 1167 4.21 -6.25 3.38
N ALA A 1168 4.00 -7.50 2.99
CA ALA A 1168 3.93 -8.64 3.92
C ALA A 1168 5.20 -8.85 4.76
N LYS A 1169 6.39 -8.50 4.24
CA LYS A 1169 7.66 -8.64 4.96
C LYS A 1169 8.11 -7.39 5.72
N ASP A 1170 7.40 -6.28 5.59
CA ASP A 1170 7.69 -5.03 6.32
C ASP A 1170 7.06 -5.02 7.72
N ILE A 1171 6.25 -6.03 8.06
CA ILE A 1171 5.65 -6.19 9.39
C ILE A 1171 6.67 -6.70 10.42
N PRO A 1172 6.40 -6.55 11.73
CA PRO A 1172 7.22 -7.12 12.78
C PRO A 1172 7.43 -8.63 12.62
N ILE A 1173 8.64 -9.11 12.85
CA ILE A 1173 8.97 -10.54 12.83
C ILE A 1173 8.26 -11.26 13.97
N ASP A 1174 8.17 -10.63 15.14
CA ASP A 1174 7.38 -11.09 16.29
C ASP A 1174 6.38 -9.99 16.66
N PHE A 1175 5.09 -10.18 16.32
CA PHE A 1175 4.05 -9.18 16.51
C PHE A 1175 3.05 -9.59 17.60
N ARG A 1176 3.13 -8.95 18.78
CA ARG A 1176 2.35 -9.31 19.95
C ARG A 1176 1.35 -8.22 20.33
N ILE A 1177 0.08 -8.60 20.42
CA ILE A 1177 -1.02 -7.72 20.80
C ILE A 1177 -1.68 -8.26 22.06
N GLU A 1178 -1.78 -7.43 23.09
CA GLU A 1178 -2.56 -7.71 24.29
C GLU A 1178 -3.66 -6.65 24.46
N LEU A 1179 -4.90 -7.10 24.64
CA LEU A 1179 -6.00 -6.24 25.08
C LEU A 1179 -6.04 -6.21 26.60
N ILE A 1180 -6.12 -5.02 27.21
CA ILE A 1180 -6.15 -4.87 28.67
C ILE A 1180 -7.32 -5.69 29.25
N GLN A 1181 -6.97 -6.58 30.17
CA GLN A 1181 -7.89 -7.52 30.80
C GLN A 1181 -8.42 -6.92 32.11
N LYS A 1182 -9.68 -6.46 32.13
CA LYS A 1182 -10.36 -6.13 33.40
C LYS A 1182 -11.57 -7.04 33.61
N PRO A 1183 -11.66 -7.75 34.75
CA PRO A 1183 -12.87 -8.49 35.11
C PRO A 1183 -14.08 -7.55 35.26
N ASN A 1184 -13.85 -6.30 35.69
CA ASN A 1184 -14.84 -5.23 35.81
C ASN A 1184 -14.28 -3.95 35.15
N PRO A 1185 -14.38 -3.80 33.80
CA PRO A 1185 -13.96 -2.57 33.14
C PRO A 1185 -14.80 -1.39 33.62
N SER A 1186 -14.24 -0.18 33.56
CA SER A 1186 -14.99 1.07 33.76
C SER A 1186 -16.25 1.08 32.89
N GLY A 1187 -17.35 1.67 33.36
CA GLY A 1187 -18.63 1.79 32.62
C GLY A 1187 -18.59 2.69 31.37
N ALA A 1188 -17.41 2.94 30.81
CA ALA A 1188 -17.16 3.82 29.69
C ALA A 1188 -17.26 3.08 28.35
N GLY A 1189 -17.77 3.75 27.30
CA GLY A 1189 -18.00 3.16 25.98
C GLY A 1189 -19.25 2.28 25.88
N PHE A 1190 -19.61 1.84 24.66
CA PHE A 1190 -20.82 1.06 24.45
C PHE A 1190 -20.65 -0.37 24.96
N MET A 1191 -21.50 -0.80 25.91
CA MET A 1191 -21.36 -2.10 26.59
C MET A 1191 -19.97 -2.34 27.19
N ARG A 1192 -19.30 -1.26 27.65
CA ARG A 1192 -17.91 -1.27 28.16
C ARG A 1192 -16.83 -1.53 27.11
N SER A 1193 -17.18 -1.68 25.82
CA SER A 1193 -16.22 -1.74 24.73
C SER A 1193 -15.58 -0.37 24.50
N LYS A 1194 -14.37 -0.36 23.96
CA LYS A 1194 -13.70 0.86 23.50
C LYS A 1194 -13.26 0.71 22.05
N ALA A 1195 -13.07 1.83 21.36
CA ALA A 1195 -12.64 1.86 19.98
C ALA A 1195 -11.17 1.43 19.81
N THR A 1196 -10.87 0.70 18.74
CA THR A 1196 -9.51 0.19 18.43
C THR A 1196 -9.06 0.54 17.01
N GLY A 1197 -9.95 1.19 16.24
CA GLY A 1197 -9.76 1.44 14.81
C GLY A 1197 -8.72 2.51 14.49
N GLU A 1198 -8.49 3.48 15.36
CA GLU A 1198 -7.60 4.64 15.14
C GLU A 1198 -6.43 4.73 16.12
N PRO A 1199 -6.61 4.53 17.45
CA PRO A 1199 -5.56 4.74 18.44
C PRO A 1199 -4.20 4.07 18.13
N PRO A 1200 -4.13 2.78 17.72
CA PRO A 1200 -2.85 2.11 17.53
C PRO A 1200 -1.96 2.71 16.43
N CYS A 1201 -2.51 3.53 15.53
CA CYS A 1201 -1.72 4.35 14.61
C CYS A 1201 -0.70 5.24 15.35
N CYS A 1202 -1.09 5.80 16.50
CA CYS A 1202 -0.27 6.73 17.28
C CYS A 1202 0.92 6.03 17.94
N LEU A 1203 0.79 4.72 18.23
CA LEU A 1203 1.84 3.91 18.86
C LEU A 1203 2.99 3.54 17.91
N ALA A 1204 2.77 3.61 16.59
CA ALA A 1204 3.76 3.25 15.59
C ALA A 1204 5.00 4.18 15.59
N VAL A 1205 4.90 5.38 16.17
CA VAL A 1205 6.06 6.31 16.31
C VAL A 1205 7.21 5.69 17.11
N SER A 1206 6.93 4.67 17.93
CA SER A 1206 7.95 3.86 18.62
C SER A 1206 9.04 3.33 17.68
N VAL A 1207 8.75 3.06 16.40
CA VAL A 1207 9.77 2.63 15.43
C VAL A 1207 10.84 3.70 15.19
N VAL A 1208 10.45 4.98 15.16
CA VAL A 1208 11.38 6.11 14.97
C VAL A 1208 12.31 6.23 16.18
N PHE A 1209 11.79 6.00 17.39
CA PHE A 1209 12.59 6.03 18.62
C PHE A 1209 13.56 4.85 18.70
N ALA A 1210 13.14 3.67 18.24
CA ALA A 1210 14.02 2.51 18.12
C ALA A 1210 15.16 2.79 17.12
N LEU A 1211 14.85 3.36 15.96
CA LEU A 1211 15.84 3.72 14.95
C LEU A 1211 16.78 4.84 15.40
N ARG A 1212 16.26 5.81 16.17
CA ARG A 1212 17.08 6.84 16.82
C ARG A 1212 18.16 6.21 17.68
N GLN A 1213 17.82 5.29 18.57
CA GLN A 1213 18.81 4.63 19.42
C GLN A 1213 19.85 3.85 18.62
N ALA A 1214 19.42 3.15 17.56
CA ALA A 1214 20.33 2.45 16.66
C ALA A 1214 21.28 3.42 15.93
N LEU A 1215 20.75 4.55 15.45
CA LEU A 1215 21.51 5.59 14.77
C LEU A 1215 22.48 6.31 15.72
N ASP A 1216 22.05 6.66 16.92
CA ASP A 1216 22.89 7.29 17.94
C ASP A 1216 24.09 6.39 18.29
N SER A 1217 23.87 5.07 18.39
CA SER A 1217 24.96 4.11 18.56
C SER A 1217 25.89 4.06 17.34
N ALA A 1218 25.34 4.10 16.12
CA ALA A 1218 26.15 4.14 14.89
C ALA A 1218 27.02 5.40 14.80
N ARG A 1219 26.49 6.54 15.24
CA ARG A 1219 27.17 7.85 15.26
C ARG A 1219 28.24 7.93 16.33
N HIS A 1220 27.97 7.39 17.53
CA HIS A 1220 28.97 7.27 18.59
C HIS A 1220 30.20 6.49 18.11
N ASP A 1221 29.99 5.35 17.43
CA ASP A 1221 31.07 4.57 16.84
C ASP A 1221 31.80 5.29 15.68
N ALA A 1222 31.15 6.26 15.03
CA ALA A 1222 31.76 7.13 14.03
C ALA A 1222 32.59 8.27 14.64
N GLY A 1223 32.61 8.39 15.98
CA GLY A 1223 33.30 9.48 16.69
C GLY A 1223 32.59 10.83 16.57
N LEU A 1224 31.32 10.85 16.16
CA LEU A 1224 30.55 12.08 16.08
C LEU A 1224 30.12 12.58 17.47
N PRO A 1225 29.99 13.90 17.65
CA PRO A 1225 29.44 14.45 18.89
C PRO A 1225 28.01 13.96 19.10
N ARG A 1226 27.66 13.83 20.38
CA ARG A 1226 26.30 13.52 20.81
C ARG A 1226 25.40 14.72 20.54
N GLU A 1227 24.58 14.61 19.50
CA GLU A 1227 23.65 15.67 19.07
C GLU A 1227 22.28 15.07 18.72
N TRP A 1228 21.23 15.88 18.87
CA TRP A 1228 19.89 15.48 18.51
C TRP A 1228 19.67 15.52 16.99
N VAL A 1229 19.73 14.37 16.35
CA VAL A 1229 19.42 14.22 14.92
C VAL A 1229 17.91 14.31 14.69
N ARG A 1230 17.47 15.11 13.71
CA ARG A 1230 16.05 15.23 13.37
C ARG A 1230 15.61 14.00 12.58
N LEU A 1231 14.83 13.13 13.23
CA LEU A 1231 14.14 12.00 12.61
C LEU A 1231 12.64 12.28 12.65
N GLY A 1232 11.94 11.92 11.59
CA GLY A 1232 10.56 12.31 11.33
C GLY A 1232 9.80 11.28 10.51
N ALA A 1233 8.68 11.68 9.90
CA ALA A 1233 7.95 10.84 8.96
C ALA A 1233 8.23 11.28 7.51
N PRO A 1234 8.73 10.41 6.61
CA PRO A 1234 9.33 9.11 6.90
C PRO A 1234 10.82 9.22 7.33
N THR A 1235 11.26 8.30 8.17
CA THR A 1235 12.67 7.98 8.44
C THR A 1235 13.08 6.84 7.51
N THR A 1236 13.44 7.20 6.29
CA THR A 1236 13.84 6.26 5.22
C THR A 1236 15.25 5.69 5.43
N PRO A 1237 15.64 4.62 4.72
CA PRO A 1237 17.04 4.16 4.67
C PRO A 1237 18.04 5.28 4.34
N GLU A 1238 17.66 6.16 3.42
CA GLU A 1238 18.41 7.38 3.10
C GLU A 1238 18.65 8.27 4.32
N THR A 1239 17.58 8.57 5.06
CA THR A 1239 17.65 9.40 6.27
C THR A 1239 18.64 8.82 7.27
N LEU A 1240 18.66 7.49 7.42
CA LEU A 1240 19.54 6.79 8.36
C LEU A 1240 21.00 6.83 7.90
N VAL A 1241 21.29 6.51 6.65
CA VAL A 1241 22.67 6.47 6.12
C VAL A 1241 23.30 7.86 6.09
N VAL A 1242 22.56 8.88 5.62
CA VAL A 1242 23.07 10.25 5.53
C VAL A 1242 23.42 10.80 6.92
N ASN A 1243 22.70 10.39 7.97
CA ASN A 1243 22.94 10.85 9.33
C ASN A 1243 23.83 9.91 10.18
N ALA A 1244 24.25 8.75 9.66
CA ALA A 1244 25.04 7.77 10.40
C ALA A 1244 26.51 8.16 10.59
N GLY A 1245 27.02 9.11 9.81
CA GLY A 1245 28.36 9.70 10.00
C GLY A 1245 29.54 8.89 9.47
N HIS A 1246 29.32 7.82 8.73
CA HIS A 1246 30.41 7.09 8.09
C HIS A 1246 30.72 7.69 6.71
N GLU A 1247 32.01 7.82 6.41
CA GLU A 1247 32.53 8.24 5.11
C GLU A 1247 33.26 7.07 4.45
N ALA A 1248 33.22 6.99 3.11
CA ALA A 1248 33.83 5.88 2.39
C ALA A 1248 35.34 5.79 2.66
N ALA A 1249 36.03 6.94 2.71
CA ALA A 1249 37.44 7.04 3.06
C ALA A 1249 37.80 6.46 4.45
N SER A 1250 36.83 6.30 5.36
CA SER A 1250 37.04 5.72 6.70
C SER A 1250 36.95 4.19 6.75
N PHE A 1251 36.54 3.53 5.67
CA PHE A 1251 36.37 2.09 5.64
C PHE A 1251 37.70 1.35 5.81
N ARG A 1252 37.72 0.38 6.73
CA ARG A 1252 38.87 -0.46 7.08
C ARG A 1252 38.39 -1.88 7.34
N LEU A 1253 39.24 -2.88 7.08
CA LEU A 1253 38.90 -4.27 7.39
C LEU A 1253 39.31 -4.67 8.82
N LYS A 1254 40.27 -3.98 9.46
CA LYS A 1254 40.74 -4.24 10.83
C LYS A 1254 40.62 -3.04 11.74
#